data_AF-A0A941DN61-F1
#
_entry.id   AF-A0A941DN61-F1
#
_cell.length_a   1.000
_cell.length_b   1.000
_cell.length_c   1.000
_cell.angle_alpha   90.00
_cell.angle_beta   90.00
_cell.angle_gamma   90.00
#
_symmetry.space_group_name_H-M   'P 1'
#
loop_
_entity.id
_entity.type
_entity.pdbx_description
1 polymer ?
#
loop_
_entity_poly.entity_id
_entity_poly.type
_entity_poly.pdbx_seq_one_letter_code
_entity_poly.pdbx_strand_id
1 'polypeptide(L)'
;MQNTLLLVDGSSYLYRAFHAMPDLRNAHGEPTGAIYGMINMLRRLRSDYPAAYIACVFDAKGKTFRDDMYAEYKAQRAPMPDDLRAQIEPIHQVVAAMGWPILMVEGVEADDVIGTLAVDATRLGMQTVVSTGDKDLAQLVNANVTLINTMSNEIMDDAGVLAKFGVRPDRIIDYLTLIGDTVDNVPGVSKCGPKTAVKWLTEYDSLDGVIANAASIKGVVGENLRNVLDWLPTGRQLITVKTDCDLSAHMQSITDTLISKPEDKEALLTFFGRYGFKTWLRELSGDATAGATPLATARPQPDAPQLAADSQGSLFGDATEAAPAEYVTVLTEAALDDWLKAIDAATLTAVDTETNSLEPMHAQLVGISLCCEAGKACYIPLAHTAPGSPDQLPRELVLNKLRSWLENPDKLKVGQNLKYDAHVFANAGITLRGIAHDTLLQSYVFESHRPHDMDNLALRHLGKKTIAYEEVCGKGANQIGFAEVDIERATAYAAEDADITLQLHQAMYPEVQNNKGLQYVYSNIEVPVSVVLQKIERNGVLIDADMLNRQSTEIALRLHELEQQAYVLAEQNFNLNSPKQLGEIFFQKLGLPVVKKTPSGAPSTDEEVLQKLAEDYPLPKLVLEYRGLAKLKSTYTDKLPKMIHPHTGRVHTNYAQAVAVTGRLASNDPNLQNIPVRTAEGRRIREAFIAAPGHHIVSADYSQIELRIMAHISGDANLLKAFANGEDIHRATAAEIFGVTPDVVTSEQRRYAKVINFGLIYGMSAFGLAGNLGIERSAAQNYIDRYFQRYPGVAQYMADTRTKAKAHGFVETVFGRRLWLPEINGANGPRRQGAERAAINAPMQGTAADLIKLAMIAVQNWLESTQLQTRMIMQVHDELVLEVPDSELELVRTRLPELMANVAKLDVPLIAETGIGANWEAAH
;
A
#
# COMPACT_ATOMS: atom_id res chain seq x y z
N MET A 1 6.52 -15.85 37.13
CA MET A 1 5.81 -14.77 36.42
C MET A 1 6.33 -13.45 36.99
N GLN A 2 6.57 -12.44 36.15
CA GLN A 2 7.00 -11.12 36.62
C GLN A 2 5.94 -10.54 37.56
N ASN A 3 6.36 -9.92 38.67
CA ASN A 3 5.49 -9.30 39.68
C ASN A 3 4.87 -7.99 39.13
N THR A 4 4.05 -8.13 38.10
CA THR A 4 3.53 -7.06 37.26
C THR A 4 2.01 -7.05 37.31
N LEU A 5 1.44 -5.85 37.48
CA LEU A 5 0.02 -5.55 37.33
C LEU A 5 -0.22 -4.87 35.97
N LEU A 6 -1.07 -5.46 35.15
CA LEU A 6 -1.47 -4.90 33.86
C LEU A 6 -2.91 -4.38 33.94
N LEU A 7 -3.07 -3.06 33.83
CA LEU A 7 -4.37 -2.40 33.88
C LEU A 7 -4.79 -1.97 32.47
N VAL A 8 -6.05 -2.20 32.13
CA VAL A 8 -6.65 -1.76 30.88
C VAL A 8 -7.72 -0.74 31.18
N ASP A 9 -7.63 0.41 30.53
CA ASP A 9 -8.69 1.40 30.46
C ASP A 9 -9.74 0.92 29.43
N GLY A 10 -10.72 0.17 29.96
CA GLY A 10 -11.78 -0.49 29.19
C GLY A 10 -12.72 0.51 28.53
N SER A 11 -13.03 1.63 29.20
CA SER A 11 -13.82 2.71 28.64
C SER A 11 -13.16 3.34 27.41
N SER A 12 -11.86 3.64 27.50
CA SER A 12 -11.14 4.22 26.36
C SER A 12 -10.93 3.20 25.24
N TYR A 13 -10.69 1.92 25.58
CA TYR A 13 -10.65 0.83 24.59
C TYR A 13 -11.98 0.65 23.84
N LEU A 14 -13.11 0.75 24.54
CA LEU A 14 -14.46 0.66 23.97
C LEU A 14 -14.65 1.71 22.85
N TYR A 15 -14.39 2.98 23.14
CA TYR A 15 -14.52 4.07 22.16
C TYR A 15 -13.52 3.94 21.02
N ARG A 16 -12.28 3.51 21.30
CA ARG A 16 -11.27 3.27 20.26
C ARG A 16 -11.68 2.16 19.31
N ALA A 17 -12.12 1.03 19.83
CA ALA A 17 -12.59 -0.10 19.04
C ALA A 17 -13.77 0.33 18.13
N PHE A 18 -14.70 1.10 18.66
CA PHE A 18 -15.85 1.61 17.90
C PHE A 18 -15.45 2.53 16.73
N HIS A 19 -14.50 3.44 16.93
CA HIS A 19 -14.08 4.38 15.88
C HIS A 19 -13.05 3.80 14.90
N ALA A 20 -12.29 2.79 15.31
CA ALA A 20 -11.28 2.15 14.48
C ALA A 20 -11.85 1.06 13.57
N MET A 21 -12.91 0.38 14.01
CA MET A 21 -13.51 -0.72 13.26
C MET A 21 -14.58 -0.23 12.29
N PRO A 22 -14.73 -0.87 11.10
CA PRO A 22 -15.88 -0.63 10.22
C PRO A 22 -17.20 -1.04 10.90
N ASP A 23 -18.34 -0.66 10.32
CA ASP A 23 -19.67 -1.05 10.81
C ASP A 23 -19.93 -2.55 10.57
N LEU A 24 -19.34 -3.39 11.42
CA LEU A 24 -19.54 -4.83 11.41
C LEU A 24 -20.85 -5.17 12.11
N ARG A 25 -21.69 -5.99 11.47
CA ARG A 25 -22.95 -6.47 12.04
C ARG A 25 -23.06 -7.98 11.94
N ASN A 26 -23.69 -8.61 12.93
CA ASN A 26 -23.95 -10.05 12.90
C ASN A 26 -25.17 -10.40 12.02
N ALA A 27 -25.49 -11.69 11.92
CA ALA A 27 -26.64 -12.19 11.14
C ALA A 27 -28.01 -11.68 11.61
N HIS A 28 -28.10 -11.15 12.83
CA HIS A 28 -29.31 -10.53 13.40
C HIS A 28 -29.33 -9.00 13.23
N GLY A 29 -28.32 -8.42 12.56
CA GLY A 29 -28.18 -6.97 12.36
C GLY A 29 -27.62 -6.20 13.56
N GLU A 30 -27.21 -6.90 14.63
CA GLU A 30 -26.63 -6.28 15.82
C GLU A 30 -25.20 -5.80 15.51
N PRO A 31 -24.80 -4.60 15.95
CA PRO A 31 -23.45 -4.09 15.74
C PRO A 31 -22.44 -4.89 16.57
N THR A 32 -21.30 -5.21 15.97
CA THR A 32 -20.25 -6.09 16.54
C THR A 32 -18.83 -5.53 16.40
N GLY A 33 -18.66 -4.38 15.72
CA GLY A 33 -17.36 -3.79 15.46
C GLY A 33 -16.55 -3.51 16.74
N ALA A 34 -17.16 -2.91 17.76
CA ALA A 34 -16.47 -2.61 19.02
C ALA A 34 -16.14 -3.88 19.81
N ILE A 35 -17.01 -4.89 19.77
CA ILE A 35 -16.77 -6.21 20.39
C ILE A 35 -15.52 -6.85 19.76
N TYR A 36 -15.47 -6.90 18.42
CA TYR A 36 -14.35 -7.47 17.69
C TYR A 36 -13.03 -6.74 17.96
N GLY A 37 -13.06 -5.40 17.94
CA GLY A 37 -11.88 -4.58 18.23
C GLY A 37 -11.35 -4.81 19.65
N MET A 38 -12.22 -4.85 20.65
CA MET A 38 -11.86 -5.09 22.05
C MET A 38 -11.16 -6.45 22.23
N ILE A 39 -11.71 -7.53 21.65
CA ILE A 39 -11.14 -8.88 21.76
C ILE A 39 -9.71 -8.92 21.20
N ASN A 40 -9.49 -8.36 20.01
CA ASN A 40 -8.17 -8.30 19.39
C ASN A 40 -7.16 -7.50 20.24
N MET A 41 -7.58 -6.33 20.72
CA MET A 41 -6.71 -5.48 21.54
C MET A 41 -6.30 -6.18 22.84
N LEU A 42 -7.21 -6.88 23.50
CA LEU A 42 -6.92 -7.62 24.74
C LEU A 42 -6.07 -8.87 24.50
N ARG A 43 -6.30 -9.63 23.42
CA ARG A 43 -5.47 -10.79 23.06
C ARG A 43 -4.03 -10.37 22.78
N ARG A 44 -3.85 -9.35 21.95
CA ARG A 44 -2.52 -8.79 21.65
C ARG A 44 -1.85 -8.27 22.91
N LEU A 45 -2.56 -7.50 23.73
CA LEU A 45 -2.00 -6.94 24.95
C LEU A 45 -1.53 -8.02 25.94
N ARG A 46 -2.32 -9.08 26.13
CA ARG A 46 -1.93 -10.22 26.99
C ARG A 46 -0.69 -10.95 26.48
N SER A 47 -0.53 -11.04 25.15
CA SER A 47 0.65 -11.64 24.51
C SER A 47 1.89 -10.75 24.66
N ASP A 48 1.74 -9.46 24.42
CA ASP A 48 2.85 -8.49 24.41
C ASP A 48 3.35 -8.19 25.84
N TYR A 49 2.46 -8.23 26.85
CA TYR A 49 2.77 -7.91 28.25
C TYR A 49 2.28 -9.01 29.21
N PRO A 50 3.00 -10.12 29.34
CA PRO A 50 2.65 -11.18 30.30
C PRO A 50 2.73 -10.67 31.75
N ALA A 51 1.59 -10.67 32.45
CA ALA A 51 1.47 -10.15 33.81
C ALA A 51 0.82 -11.18 34.76
N ALA A 52 1.26 -11.20 36.02
CA ALA A 52 0.67 -12.07 37.04
C ALA A 52 -0.73 -11.59 37.45
N TYR A 53 -0.93 -10.26 37.43
CA TYR A 53 -2.17 -9.61 37.78
C TYR A 53 -2.68 -8.77 36.62
N ILE A 54 -3.97 -8.85 36.31
CA ILE A 54 -4.61 -8.13 35.21
C ILE A 54 -5.97 -7.59 35.64
N ALA A 55 -6.37 -6.43 35.13
CA ALA A 55 -7.73 -5.92 35.29
C ALA A 55 -8.16 -5.05 34.10
N CYS A 56 -9.44 -5.11 33.75
CA CYS A 56 -10.07 -4.21 32.80
C CYS A 56 -11.05 -3.31 33.55
N VAL A 57 -10.80 -2.00 33.53
CA VAL A 57 -11.54 -1.02 34.33
C VAL A 57 -12.48 -0.22 33.41
N PHE A 58 -13.76 -0.15 33.77
CA PHE A 58 -14.78 0.59 33.02
C PHE A 58 -15.43 1.65 33.91
N ASP A 59 -15.91 2.72 33.28
CA ASP A 59 -16.73 3.72 33.96
C ASP A 59 -18.07 3.13 34.37
N ALA A 60 -18.49 3.42 35.59
CA ALA A 60 -19.84 3.11 36.05
C ALA A 60 -20.86 4.08 35.45
N LYS A 61 -22.12 3.63 35.35
CA LYS A 61 -23.22 4.53 35.01
C LYS A 61 -23.52 5.44 36.19
N GLY A 62 -23.60 6.75 35.95
CA GLY A 62 -24.02 7.71 36.97
C GLY A 62 -23.20 8.98 36.94
N LYS A 63 -23.45 9.85 37.92
CA LYS A 63 -22.62 11.01 38.17
C LYS A 63 -21.39 10.61 39.00
N THR A 64 -20.32 11.36 38.83
CA THR A 64 -19.08 11.25 39.58
C THR A 64 -18.93 12.43 40.52
N PHE A 65 -17.95 12.39 41.41
CA PHE A 65 -17.65 13.55 42.26
C PHE A 65 -17.24 14.81 41.44
N ARG A 66 -16.75 14.66 40.20
CA ARG A 66 -16.41 15.79 39.32
C ARG A 66 -17.65 16.55 38.84
N ASP A 67 -18.77 15.85 38.64
CA ASP A 67 -20.06 16.47 38.28
C ASP A 67 -20.61 17.36 39.40
N ASP A 68 -20.34 16.99 40.67
CA ASP A 68 -20.73 17.78 41.84
C ASP A 68 -19.81 19.00 42.03
N MET A 69 -18.53 18.89 41.61
CA MET A 69 -17.54 19.96 41.67
C MET A 69 -17.72 21.01 40.57
N TYR A 70 -18.10 20.59 39.36
CA TYR A 70 -18.32 21.49 38.23
C TYR A 70 -19.46 21.00 37.34
N ALA A 71 -20.60 21.69 37.41
CA ALA A 71 -21.83 21.27 36.75
C ALA A 71 -21.76 21.22 35.20
N GLU A 72 -20.79 21.90 34.58
CA GLU A 72 -20.58 21.85 33.13
C GLU A 72 -19.53 20.80 32.70
N TYR A 73 -18.97 20.04 33.63
CA TYR A 73 -18.03 18.95 33.33
C TYR A 73 -18.67 17.92 32.41
N LYS A 74 -18.01 17.60 31.29
CA LYS A 74 -18.50 16.70 30.23
C LYS A 74 -19.89 17.06 29.65
N ALA A 75 -20.45 18.24 29.96
CA ALA A 75 -21.81 18.62 29.58
C ALA A 75 -22.00 18.78 28.06
N GLN A 76 -20.91 19.07 27.33
CA GLN A 76 -20.91 19.20 25.86
C GLN A 76 -20.59 17.87 25.15
N ARG A 77 -20.36 16.79 25.89
CA ARG A 77 -20.02 15.49 25.31
C ARG A 77 -21.26 14.92 24.61
N ALA A 78 -21.09 14.55 23.35
CA ALA A 78 -22.16 13.93 22.58
C ALA A 78 -22.64 12.65 23.29
N PRO A 79 -23.97 12.38 23.31
CA PRO A 79 -24.47 11.15 23.88
C PRO A 79 -23.84 9.95 23.17
N MET A 80 -23.56 8.89 23.93
CA MET A 80 -22.96 7.68 23.36
C MET A 80 -23.82 7.14 22.20
N PRO A 81 -23.23 6.86 21.02
CA PRO A 81 -23.96 6.32 19.88
C PRO A 81 -24.75 5.05 20.26
N ASP A 82 -25.97 4.90 19.76
CA ASP A 82 -26.82 3.77 20.13
C ASP A 82 -26.21 2.42 19.74
N ASP A 83 -25.50 2.35 18.60
CA ASP A 83 -24.77 1.16 18.17
C ASP A 83 -23.62 0.79 19.13
N LEU A 84 -22.95 1.78 19.75
CA LEU A 84 -21.93 1.53 20.76
C LEU A 84 -22.57 1.10 22.08
N ARG A 85 -23.67 1.75 22.47
CA ARG A 85 -24.42 1.43 23.69
C ARG A 85 -24.92 -0.02 23.69
N ALA A 86 -25.36 -0.52 22.54
CA ALA A 86 -25.79 -1.91 22.38
C ALA A 86 -24.66 -2.94 22.58
N GLN A 87 -23.39 -2.54 22.47
CA GLN A 87 -22.23 -3.42 22.55
C GLN A 87 -21.56 -3.47 23.92
N ILE A 88 -21.90 -2.57 24.86
CA ILE A 88 -21.26 -2.51 26.20
C ILE A 88 -21.44 -3.83 26.97
N GLU A 89 -22.68 -4.27 27.10
CA GLU A 89 -23.01 -5.47 27.88
C GLU A 89 -22.37 -6.73 27.28
N PRO A 90 -22.44 -6.97 25.95
CA PRO A 90 -21.67 -8.04 25.30
C PRO A 90 -20.15 -7.94 25.54
N ILE A 91 -19.60 -6.72 25.57
CA ILE A 91 -18.16 -6.51 25.84
C ILE A 91 -17.81 -6.94 27.25
N HIS A 92 -18.59 -6.57 28.26
CA HIS A 92 -18.33 -7.04 29.63
C HIS A 92 -18.36 -8.57 29.72
N GLN A 93 -19.31 -9.20 29.04
CA GLN A 93 -19.41 -10.66 29.00
C GLN A 93 -18.16 -11.32 28.38
N VAL A 94 -17.70 -10.83 27.22
CA VAL A 94 -16.53 -11.44 26.55
C VAL A 94 -15.23 -11.14 27.28
N VAL A 95 -15.07 -9.96 27.88
CA VAL A 95 -13.89 -9.61 28.68
C VAL A 95 -13.76 -10.53 29.89
N ALA A 96 -14.87 -10.77 30.60
CA ALA A 96 -14.92 -11.72 31.71
C ALA A 96 -14.62 -13.16 31.24
N ALA A 97 -15.21 -13.60 30.13
CA ALA A 97 -14.97 -14.93 29.55
C ALA A 97 -13.52 -15.11 29.06
N MET A 98 -12.87 -14.03 28.60
CA MET A 98 -11.44 -14.03 28.30
C MET A 98 -10.57 -14.08 29.57
N GLY A 99 -11.14 -14.13 30.78
CA GLY A 99 -10.40 -14.26 32.03
C GLY A 99 -9.84 -12.94 32.58
N TRP A 100 -10.35 -11.78 32.12
CA TRP A 100 -10.01 -10.49 32.70
C TRP A 100 -10.98 -10.14 33.85
N PRO A 101 -10.49 -9.93 35.08
CA PRO A 101 -11.27 -9.30 36.15
C PRO A 101 -11.74 -7.90 35.71
N ILE A 102 -13.04 -7.64 35.87
CA ILE A 102 -13.66 -6.36 35.52
C ILE A 102 -13.91 -5.56 36.80
N LEU A 103 -13.48 -4.30 36.80
CA LEU A 103 -13.79 -3.33 37.86
C LEU A 103 -14.61 -2.18 37.28
N MET A 104 -15.71 -1.86 37.95
CA MET A 104 -16.61 -0.76 37.62
C MET A 104 -17.17 -0.23 38.93
N VAL A 105 -16.72 0.95 39.35
CA VAL A 105 -16.97 1.51 40.68
C VAL A 105 -17.84 2.75 40.54
N GLU A 106 -18.96 2.81 41.26
CA GLU A 106 -19.88 3.93 41.20
C GLU A 106 -19.29 5.19 41.88
N GLY A 107 -19.61 6.37 41.34
CA GLY A 107 -19.23 7.67 41.91
C GLY A 107 -17.81 8.15 41.58
N VAL A 108 -17.00 7.34 40.88
CA VAL A 108 -15.64 7.69 40.41
C VAL A 108 -15.44 7.26 38.95
N GLU A 109 -14.42 7.79 38.28
CA GLU A 109 -14.09 7.42 36.90
C GLU A 109 -13.13 6.22 36.85
N ALA A 110 -13.07 5.54 35.71
CA ALA A 110 -12.15 4.43 35.49
C ALA A 110 -10.69 4.84 35.74
N ASP A 111 -10.33 6.08 35.38
CA ASP A 111 -9.00 6.65 35.60
C ASP A 111 -8.63 6.71 37.09
N ASP A 112 -9.58 7.02 37.96
CA ASP A 112 -9.37 7.10 39.42
C ASP A 112 -9.17 5.70 40.04
N VAL A 113 -9.90 4.71 39.53
CA VAL A 113 -9.72 3.32 39.93
C VAL A 113 -8.34 2.82 39.48
N ILE A 114 -7.93 3.12 38.24
CA ILE A 114 -6.60 2.79 37.71
C ILE A 114 -5.51 3.47 38.55
N GLY A 115 -5.67 4.76 38.86
CA GLY A 115 -4.74 5.52 39.70
C GLY A 115 -4.56 4.92 41.09
N THR A 116 -5.68 4.53 41.73
CA THR A 116 -5.66 3.87 43.04
C THR A 116 -4.93 2.53 42.99
N LEU A 117 -5.22 1.70 41.99
CA LEU A 117 -4.57 0.39 41.81
C LEU A 117 -3.08 0.52 41.51
N ALA A 118 -2.66 1.50 40.71
CA ALA A 118 -1.25 1.73 40.41
C ALA A 118 -0.45 2.12 41.66
N VAL A 119 -1.05 2.94 42.54
CA VAL A 119 -0.45 3.31 43.83
C VAL A 119 -0.37 2.12 44.78
N ASP A 120 -1.44 1.33 44.89
CA ASP A 120 -1.46 0.13 45.74
C ASP A 120 -0.47 -0.93 45.26
N ALA A 121 -0.38 -1.17 43.95
CA ALA A 121 0.62 -2.05 43.35
C ALA A 121 2.04 -1.59 43.66
N THR A 122 2.31 -0.29 43.57
CA THR A 122 3.61 0.29 43.92
C THR A 122 3.95 0.05 45.40
N ARG A 123 2.97 0.19 46.32
CA ARG A 123 3.16 -0.12 47.75
C ARG A 123 3.48 -1.60 48.00
N LEU A 124 2.97 -2.48 47.16
CA LEU A 124 3.24 -3.92 47.18
C LEU A 124 4.54 -4.31 46.44
N GLY A 125 5.31 -3.34 45.94
CA GLY A 125 6.55 -3.58 45.18
C GLY A 125 6.32 -4.22 43.81
N MET A 126 5.15 -3.99 43.21
CA MET A 126 4.80 -4.45 41.86
C MET A 126 5.11 -3.37 40.82
N GLN A 127 5.45 -3.82 39.60
CA GLN A 127 5.48 -2.94 38.43
C GLN A 127 4.07 -2.83 37.84
N THR A 128 3.63 -1.63 37.50
CA THR A 128 2.33 -1.41 36.86
C THR A 128 2.50 -0.98 35.43
N VAL A 129 1.84 -1.67 34.51
CA VAL A 129 1.71 -1.28 33.11
C VAL A 129 0.24 -0.91 32.87
N VAL A 130 -0.01 0.31 32.45
CA VAL A 130 -1.37 0.78 32.14
C VAL A 130 -1.51 0.93 30.63
N SER A 131 -2.41 0.14 30.04
CA SER A 131 -2.74 0.27 28.63
C SER A 131 -3.86 1.28 28.45
N THR A 132 -3.46 2.48 28.03
CA THR A 132 -4.36 3.59 27.77
C THR A 132 -3.76 4.46 26.65
N GLY A 133 -4.29 5.64 26.49
CA GLY A 133 -4.07 6.63 25.46
C GLY A 133 -4.82 7.90 25.81
N ASP A 134 -5.55 7.88 26.93
CA ASP A 134 -5.82 9.06 27.70
C ASP A 134 -4.49 9.66 28.16
N LYS A 135 -4.33 10.96 27.90
CA LYS A 135 -3.15 11.74 28.27
C LYS A 135 -3.17 12.05 29.77
N ASP A 136 -4.34 12.04 30.40
CA ASP A 136 -4.50 12.48 31.78
C ASP A 136 -3.82 11.51 32.74
N LEU A 137 -3.82 10.22 32.41
CA LEU A 137 -3.10 9.19 33.16
C LEU A 137 -1.56 9.34 33.11
N ALA A 138 -1.00 10.21 32.25
CA ALA A 138 0.45 10.49 32.24
C ALA A 138 0.95 11.07 33.57
N GLN A 139 0.04 11.62 34.40
CA GLN A 139 0.35 12.08 35.75
C GLN A 139 0.71 10.94 36.73
N LEU A 140 0.38 9.69 36.41
CA LEU A 140 0.69 8.52 37.25
C LEU A 140 2.08 7.93 37.00
N VAL A 141 2.72 8.30 35.87
CA VAL A 141 4.00 7.73 35.44
C VAL A 141 5.09 8.01 36.47
N ASN A 142 5.78 6.94 36.87
CA ASN A 142 6.91 7.01 37.79
C ASN A 142 7.81 5.77 37.59
N ALA A 143 8.79 5.57 38.47
CA ALA A 143 9.73 4.45 38.36
C ALA A 143 9.07 3.05 38.35
N ASN A 144 7.84 2.91 38.84
CA ASN A 144 7.09 1.66 38.90
C ASN A 144 5.83 1.64 38.01
N VAL A 145 5.50 2.75 37.33
CA VAL A 145 4.27 2.88 36.55
C VAL A 145 4.62 3.37 35.15
N THR A 146 4.30 2.55 34.15
CA THR A 146 4.52 2.86 32.72
C THR A 146 3.19 2.83 31.98
N LEU A 147 2.95 3.79 31.09
CA LEU A 147 1.81 3.73 30.18
C LEU A 147 2.22 3.18 28.82
N ILE A 148 1.32 2.43 28.21
CA ILE A 148 1.51 1.92 26.85
C ILE A 148 0.29 2.26 26.00
N ASN A 149 0.54 2.72 24.77
CA ASN A 149 -0.50 2.88 23.76
C ASN A 149 -0.29 1.84 22.65
N THR A 150 -1.13 0.82 22.66
CA THR A 150 -1.05 -0.34 21.76
C THR A 150 -1.32 -0.03 20.28
N MET A 151 -1.81 1.17 19.96
CA MET A 151 -2.05 1.63 18.58
C MET A 151 -0.82 2.33 17.97
N SER A 152 -0.17 3.20 18.73
CA SER A 152 1.05 3.90 18.30
C SER A 152 2.34 3.15 18.67
N ASN A 153 2.21 2.04 19.42
CA ASN A 153 3.33 1.36 20.10
C ASN A 153 4.18 2.33 20.94
N GLU A 154 3.56 3.39 21.45
CA GLU A 154 4.22 4.41 22.27
C GLU A 154 4.26 3.95 23.73
N ILE A 155 5.44 4.00 24.32
CA ILE A 155 5.68 3.73 25.73
C ILE A 155 5.95 5.07 26.41
N MET A 156 5.20 5.37 27.47
CA MET A 156 5.41 6.56 28.30
C MET A 156 5.96 6.15 29.66
N ASP A 157 7.28 6.13 29.73
CA ASP A 157 8.04 6.26 30.98
C ASP A 157 8.36 7.75 31.23
N ASP A 158 9.15 8.07 32.26
CA ASP A 158 9.52 9.46 32.61
C ASP A 158 10.10 10.23 31.40
N ALA A 159 10.95 9.56 30.61
CA ALA A 159 11.55 10.14 29.41
C ALA A 159 10.52 10.31 28.28
N GLY A 160 9.63 9.34 28.09
CA GLY A 160 8.54 9.38 27.11
C GLY A 160 7.54 10.51 27.40
N VAL A 161 7.17 10.71 28.66
CA VAL A 161 6.30 11.83 29.08
C VAL A 161 6.97 13.17 28.80
N LEU A 162 8.25 13.32 29.17
CA LEU A 162 9.02 14.54 28.88
C LEU A 162 9.14 14.81 27.39
N ALA A 163 9.42 13.79 26.57
CA ALA A 163 9.53 13.92 25.13
C ALA A 163 8.20 14.31 24.47
N LYS A 164 7.07 13.78 24.97
CA LYS A 164 5.74 14.02 24.42
C LYS A 164 5.15 15.36 24.83
N PHE A 165 5.17 15.68 26.12
CA PHE A 165 4.48 16.86 26.66
C PHE A 165 5.41 18.04 26.92
N GLY A 166 6.74 17.82 26.92
CA GLY A 166 7.72 18.85 27.26
C GLY A 166 7.82 19.13 28.76
N VAL A 167 7.10 18.37 29.59
CA VAL A 167 7.13 18.43 31.07
C VAL A 167 7.27 17.02 31.64
N ARG A 168 7.80 16.93 32.85
CA ARG A 168 7.93 15.66 33.58
C ARG A 168 6.55 15.18 34.10
N PRO A 169 6.38 13.87 34.42
CA PRO A 169 5.12 13.33 34.96
C PRO A 169 4.56 14.12 36.15
N ASP A 170 5.42 14.57 37.06
CA ASP A 170 5.06 15.36 38.25
C ASP A 170 4.61 16.81 37.94
N ARG A 171 4.58 17.20 36.66
CA ARG A 171 4.08 18.49 36.17
C ARG A 171 2.97 18.35 35.14
N ILE A 172 2.49 17.13 34.86
CA ILE A 172 1.40 16.89 33.90
C ILE A 172 0.10 17.54 34.35
N ILE A 173 -0.25 17.44 35.65
CA ILE A 173 -1.46 18.08 36.21
C ILE A 173 -1.43 19.59 35.94
N ASP A 174 -0.31 20.23 36.26
CA ASP A 174 -0.13 21.68 36.10
C ASP A 174 -0.19 22.08 34.62
N TYR A 175 0.44 21.29 33.74
CA TYR A 175 0.42 21.48 32.29
C TYR A 175 -1.00 21.40 31.72
N LEU A 176 -1.73 20.33 32.06
CA LEU A 176 -3.11 20.11 31.62
C LEU A 176 -4.05 21.20 32.14
N THR A 177 -3.84 21.66 33.38
CA THR A 177 -4.64 22.76 33.98
C THR A 177 -4.46 24.07 33.23
N LEU A 178 -3.24 24.38 32.77
CA LEU A 178 -2.96 25.60 32.01
C LEU A 178 -3.57 25.59 30.62
N ILE A 179 -3.57 24.45 29.94
CA ILE A 179 -4.13 24.32 28.57
C ILE A 179 -5.65 24.09 28.57
N GLY A 180 -6.18 23.47 29.62
CA GLY A 180 -7.56 23.00 29.72
C GLY A 180 -7.82 21.71 28.93
N ASP A 181 -9.02 21.17 29.11
CA ASP A 181 -9.53 20.06 28.34
C ASP A 181 -10.88 20.41 27.69
N THR A 182 -10.88 20.58 26.37
CA THR A 182 -12.09 20.90 25.63
C THR A 182 -13.07 19.72 25.51
N VAL A 183 -12.59 18.48 25.61
CA VAL A 183 -13.42 17.26 25.53
C VAL A 183 -14.27 17.12 26.78
N ASP A 184 -13.66 17.36 27.93
CA ASP A 184 -14.33 17.29 29.23
C ASP A 184 -14.88 18.64 29.70
N ASN A 185 -14.80 19.64 28.82
CA ASN A 185 -15.25 21.01 29.05
C ASN A 185 -14.58 21.64 30.28
N VAL A 186 -13.32 21.32 30.58
CA VAL A 186 -12.51 21.94 31.63
C VAL A 186 -11.78 23.14 31.06
N PRO A 187 -12.14 24.39 31.41
CA PRO A 187 -11.48 25.57 30.88
C PRO A 187 -10.03 25.68 31.36
N GLY A 188 -9.13 26.01 30.43
CA GLY A 188 -7.76 26.42 30.73
C GLY A 188 -7.57 27.93 30.53
N VAL A 189 -6.31 28.36 30.45
CA VAL A 189 -5.97 29.75 30.14
C VAL A 189 -6.18 30.01 28.65
N SER A 190 -7.08 30.92 28.30
CA SER A 190 -7.35 31.25 26.89
C SER A 190 -6.08 31.68 26.15
N LYS A 191 -5.86 31.10 24.96
CA LYS A 191 -4.64 31.26 24.14
C LYS A 191 -3.34 30.71 24.77
N CYS A 192 -3.41 29.97 25.88
CA CYS A 192 -2.30 29.19 26.39
C CYS A 192 -2.30 27.80 25.74
N GLY A 193 -1.47 27.61 24.72
CA GLY A 193 -1.25 26.30 24.10
C GLY A 193 -0.08 25.53 24.75
N PRO A 194 0.18 24.28 24.32
CA PRO A 194 1.25 23.42 24.82
C PRO A 194 2.60 24.11 25.03
N LYS A 195 3.06 24.87 24.04
CA LYS A 195 4.37 25.56 24.11
C LYS A 195 4.42 26.65 25.17
N THR A 196 3.31 27.36 25.38
CA THR A 196 3.23 28.43 26.38
C THR A 196 3.20 27.83 27.78
N ALA A 197 2.43 26.76 27.98
CA ALA A 197 2.38 26.03 29.25
C ALA A 197 3.76 25.43 29.61
N VAL A 198 4.43 24.76 28.66
CA VAL A 198 5.82 24.25 28.87
C VAL A 198 6.77 25.38 29.22
N LYS A 199 6.72 26.51 28.51
CA LYS A 199 7.57 27.67 28.81
C LYS A 199 7.36 28.17 30.24
N TRP A 200 6.11 28.37 30.64
CA TRP A 200 5.78 28.86 31.98
C TRP A 200 6.18 27.88 33.08
N LEU A 201 5.96 26.59 32.89
CA LEU A 201 6.36 25.57 33.86
C LEU A 201 7.88 25.36 33.89
N THR A 202 8.59 25.59 32.79
CA THR A 202 10.06 25.60 32.78
C THR A 202 10.62 26.80 33.53
N GLU A 203 9.97 27.96 33.40
CA GLU A 203 10.43 29.23 33.99
C GLU A 203 10.07 29.37 35.48
N TYR A 204 8.89 28.90 35.87
CA TYR A 204 8.33 29.08 37.22
C TYR A 204 8.13 27.77 37.99
N ASP A 205 8.62 26.65 37.46
CA ASP A 205 8.59 25.28 37.99
C ASP A 205 7.20 24.63 38.14
N SER A 206 6.19 25.32 38.67
CA SER A 206 4.87 24.76 38.97
C SER A 206 3.72 25.72 38.65
N LEU A 207 2.49 25.21 38.63
CA LEU A 207 1.29 26.04 38.49
C LEU A 207 1.23 27.13 39.56
N ASP A 208 1.56 26.80 40.81
CA ASP A 208 1.61 27.77 41.91
C ASP A 208 2.68 28.84 41.67
N GLY A 209 3.83 28.46 41.09
CA GLY A 209 4.86 29.39 40.64
C GLY A 209 4.38 30.33 39.53
N VAL A 210 3.61 29.81 38.56
CA VAL A 210 3.01 30.61 37.48
C VAL A 210 1.97 31.58 38.05
N ILE A 211 1.13 31.15 39.00
CA ILE A 211 0.12 31.99 39.67
C ILE A 211 0.80 33.12 40.46
N ALA A 212 1.82 32.79 41.27
CA ALA A 212 2.56 33.76 42.06
C ALA A 212 3.26 34.83 41.20
N ASN A 213 3.63 34.48 39.97
CA ASN A 213 4.29 35.37 39.00
C ASN A 213 3.34 35.90 37.91
N ALA A 214 2.02 35.74 38.04
CA ALA A 214 1.07 36.17 37.00
C ALA A 214 1.15 37.67 36.65
N ALA A 215 1.66 38.51 37.56
CA ALA A 215 1.90 39.93 37.32
C ALA A 215 3.09 40.20 36.37
N SER A 216 4.11 39.35 36.33
CA SER A 216 5.30 39.51 35.48
C SER A 216 5.07 39.04 34.05
N ILE A 217 4.06 38.20 33.82
CA ILE A 217 3.71 37.66 32.51
C ILE A 217 2.97 38.74 31.69
N LYS A 218 3.62 39.21 30.62
CA LYS A 218 3.14 40.32 29.76
C LYS A 218 2.36 39.82 28.53
N GLY A 219 1.58 40.72 27.94
CA GLY A 219 0.82 40.48 26.70
C GLY A 219 -0.56 39.85 26.92
N VAL A 220 -1.30 39.64 25.82
CA VAL A 220 -2.69 39.17 25.82
C VAL A 220 -2.87 37.84 26.57
N VAL A 221 -1.90 36.93 26.48
CA VAL A 221 -1.97 35.64 27.17
C VAL A 221 -1.76 35.78 28.68
N GLY A 222 -0.96 36.76 29.13
CA GLY A 222 -0.80 37.09 30.55
C GLY A 222 -2.03 37.79 31.14
N GLU A 223 -2.74 38.60 30.35
CA GLU A 223 -4.05 39.13 30.73
C GLU A 223 -5.09 38.01 30.88
N ASN A 224 -5.13 37.07 29.94
CA ASN A 224 -6.01 35.90 30.01
C ASN A 224 -5.71 35.02 31.23
N LEU A 225 -4.44 34.84 31.61
CA LEU A 225 -4.05 34.12 32.83
C LEU A 225 -4.63 34.81 34.07
N ARG A 226 -4.48 36.14 34.18
CA ARG A 226 -5.01 36.92 35.31
C ARG A 226 -6.53 36.83 35.44
N ASN A 227 -7.24 36.73 34.32
CA ASN A 227 -8.70 36.62 34.28
C ASN A 227 -9.24 35.28 34.78
N VAL A 228 -8.40 34.23 34.87
CA VAL A 228 -8.82 32.88 35.28
C VAL A 228 -8.10 32.37 36.53
N LEU A 229 -7.35 33.21 37.25
CA LEU A 229 -6.57 32.80 38.43
C LEU A 229 -7.41 32.08 39.48
N ASP A 230 -8.62 32.56 39.75
CA ASP A 230 -9.54 31.97 40.73
C ASP A 230 -10.09 30.60 40.28
N TRP A 231 -10.09 30.33 38.97
CA TRP A 231 -10.55 29.06 38.38
C TRP A 231 -9.47 27.97 38.40
N LEU A 232 -8.19 28.33 38.28
CA LEU A 232 -7.08 27.37 38.16
C LEU A 232 -7.04 26.32 39.29
N PRO A 233 -7.31 26.64 40.58
CA PRO A 233 -7.39 25.63 41.63
C PRO A 233 -8.50 24.59 41.39
N THR A 234 -9.68 25.02 40.93
CA THR A 234 -10.80 24.12 40.60
C THR A 234 -10.46 23.26 39.38
N GLY A 235 -9.90 23.86 38.33
CA GLY A 235 -9.41 23.13 37.15
C GLY A 235 -8.36 22.08 37.50
N ARG A 236 -7.42 22.42 38.40
CA ARG A 236 -6.39 21.48 38.91
C ARG A 236 -7.03 20.27 39.59
N GLN A 237 -8.05 20.49 40.43
CA GLN A 237 -8.74 19.39 41.11
C GLN A 237 -9.52 18.50 40.15
N LEU A 238 -10.17 19.07 39.12
CA LEU A 238 -10.90 18.30 38.11
C LEU A 238 -9.97 17.39 37.29
N ILE A 239 -8.78 17.87 36.93
CA ILE A 239 -7.79 17.15 36.12
C ILE A 239 -6.97 16.13 36.93
N THR A 240 -6.90 16.32 38.26
CA THR A 240 -6.15 15.39 39.12
C THR A 240 -6.88 14.06 39.20
N VAL A 241 -6.18 12.98 38.85
CA VAL A 241 -6.66 11.60 39.02
C VAL A 241 -6.60 11.25 40.49
N LYS A 242 -7.71 10.78 41.04
CA LYS A 242 -7.81 10.38 42.44
C LYS A 242 -7.15 9.00 42.62
N THR A 243 -6.31 8.86 43.64
CA THR A 243 -5.50 7.64 43.85
C THR A 243 -5.80 6.94 45.19
N ASP A 244 -6.92 7.26 45.82
CA ASP A 244 -7.35 6.77 47.13
C ASP A 244 -8.84 6.40 47.16
N CYS A 245 -9.35 5.87 46.05
CA CYS A 245 -10.72 5.38 45.97
C CYS A 245 -10.96 4.18 46.89
N ASP A 246 -12.14 4.10 47.51
CA ASP A 246 -12.52 2.90 48.28
C ASP A 246 -12.95 1.78 47.31
N LEU A 247 -12.07 0.80 47.14
CA LEU A 247 -12.29 -0.36 46.27
C LEU A 247 -12.77 -1.60 47.04
N SER A 248 -12.99 -1.52 48.35
CA SER A 248 -13.21 -2.68 49.23
C SER A 248 -14.46 -3.50 48.91
N ALA A 249 -15.48 -2.87 48.32
CA ALA A 249 -16.69 -3.55 47.85
C ALA A 249 -16.49 -4.33 46.54
N HIS A 250 -15.45 -4.01 45.76
CA HIS A 250 -15.21 -4.55 44.42
C HIS A 250 -14.01 -5.50 44.37
N MET A 251 -13.07 -5.38 45.30
CA MET A 251 -11.93 -6.28 45.42
C MET A 251 -11.44 -6.44 46.86
N GLN A 252 -10.89 -7.61 47.17
CA GLN A 252 -10.25 -7.87 48.47
C GLN A 252 -8.81 -7.35 48.49
N SER A 253 -8.05 -7.70 47.46
CA SER A 253 -6.67 -7.26 47.24
C SER A 253 -6.30 -7.49 45.78
N ILE A 254 -5.23 -6.83 45.31
CA ILE A 254 -4.67 -7.10 43.97
C ILE A 254 -4.28 -8.58 43.84
N THR A 255 -3.66 -9.14 44.87
CA THR A 255 -3.13 -10.50 44.86
C THR A 255 -4.19 -11.59 44.88
N ASP A 256 -5.39 -11.30 45.43
CA ASP A 256 -6.48 -12.28 45.53
C ASP A 256 -7.51 -12.13 44.41
N THR A 257 -7.80 -10.88 44.02
CA THR A 257 -8.92 -10.59 43.11
C THR A 257 -8.46 -10.42 41.65
N LEU A 258 -7.29 -9.82 41.43
CA LEU A 258 -6.83 -9.42 40.09
C LEU A 258 -5.86 -10.43 39.46
N ILE A 259 -5.81 -11.66 39.95
CA ILE A 259 -4.99 -12.73 39.36
C ILE A 259 -5.43 -13.00 37.92
N SER A 260 -4.49 -13.13 36.99
CA SER A 260 -4.78 -13.55 35.62
C SER A 260 -5.47 -14.92 35.59
N LYS A 261 -6.71 -14.96 35.10
CA LYS A 261 -7.49 -16.21 34.99
C LYS A 261 -7.33 -16.82 33.59
N PRO A 262 -7.40 -18.16 33.47
CA PRO A 262 -7.52 -18.78 32.15
C PRO A 262 -8.83 -18.38 31.47
N GLU A 263 -8.87 -18.50 30.15
CA GLU A 263 -10.07 -18.25 29.34
C GLU A 263 -11.15 -19.31 29.62
N ASP A 264 -12.39 -18.87 29.80
CA ASP A 264 -13.57 -19.73 29.89
C ASP A 264 -13.98 -20.17 28.49
N LYS A 265 -13.50 -21.34 28.09
CA LYS A 265 -13.67 -21.85 26.74
C LYS A 265 -15.14 -22.10 26.37
N GLU A 266 -15.96 -22.54 27.31
CA GLU A 266 -17.37 -22.85 27.04
C GLU A 266 -18.18 -21.57 26.84
N ALA A 267 -17.95 -20.56 27.68
CA ALA A 267 -18.56 -19.24 27.53
C ALA A 267 -18.11 -18.56 26.22
N LEU A 268 -16.83 -18.64 25.86
CA LEU A 268 -16.30 -18.06 24.62
C LEU A 268 -16.83 -18.76 23.37
N LEU A 269 -16.95 -20.09 23.36
CA LEU A 269 -17.56 -20.83 22.25
C LEU A 269 -19.02 -20.38 22.03
N THR A 270 -19.79 -20.28 23.11
CA THR A 270 -21.18 -19.80 23.04
C THR A 270 -21.26 -18.36 22.54
N PHE A 271 -20.39 -17.48 23.06
CA PHE A 271 -20.36 -16.07 22.71
C PHE A 271 -19.95 -15.85 21.25
N PHE A 272 -18.90 -16.50 20.78
CA PHE A 272 -18.43 -16.40 19.40
C PHE A 272 -19.42 -16.99 18.40
N GLY A 273 -20.14 -18.06 18.78
CA GLY A 273 -21.23 -18.61 17.99
C GLY A 273 -22.38 -17.61 17.80
N ARG A 274 -22.83 -16.98 18.89
CA ARG A 274 -23.92 -15.98 18.86
C ARG A 274 -23.58 -14.76 18.00
N TYR A 275 -22.39 -14.18 18.19
CA TYR A 275 -21.98 -12.95 17.51
C TYR A 275 -21.34 -13.19 16.13
N GLY A 276 -21.22 -14.45 15.69
CA GLY A 276 -20.75 -14.80 14.35
C GLY A 276 -19.24 -14.69 14.15
N PHE A 277 -18.44 -14.74 15.23
CA PHE A 277 -16.98 -14.67 15.17
C PHE A 277 -16.36 -16.03 14.82
N LYS A 278 -16.63 -16.49 13.58
CA LYS A 278 -16.30 -17.84 13.09
C LYS A 278 -14.82 -18.22 13.23
N THR A 279 -13.91 -17.26 13.02
CA THR A 279 -12.46 -17.49 13.12
C THR A 279 -12.07 -17.90 14.55
N TRP A 280 -12.47 -17.10 15.55
CA TRP A 280 -12.15 -17.41 16.95
C TRP A 280 -12.94 -18.58 17.49
N LEU A 281 -14.15 -18.82 16.97
CA LEU A 281 -14.91 -20.03 17.26
C LEU A 281 -14.13 -21.28 16.86
N ARG A 282 -13.59 -21.29 15.63
CA ARG A 282 -12.77 -22.40 15.12
C ARG A 282 -11.46 -22.58 15.89
N GLU A 283 -10.77 -21.48 16.23
CA GLU A 283 -9.57 -21.53 17.09
C GLU A 283 -9.84 -22.15 18.47
N LEU A 284 -10.98 -21.82 19.09
CA LEU A 284 -11.33 -22.34 20.42
C LEU A 284 -11.86 -23.78 20.40
N SER A 285 -12.50 -24.21 19.30
CA SER A 285 -13.00 -25.57 19.12
C SER A 285 -11.88 -26.61 18.94
N GLY A 286 -10.62 -26.19 18.82
CA GLY A 286 -9.46 -27.08 18.82
C GLY A 286 -9.14 -27.70 17.45
N ASP A 287 -9.57 -27.08 16.35
CA ASP A 287 -9.00 -27.39 15.04
C ASP A 287 -7.52 -26.98 15.02
N ALA A 288 -6.64 -27.92 14.63
CA ALA A 288 -5.22 -27.96 14.96
C ALA A 288 -4.29 -26.93 14.24
N THR A 289 -4.78 -25.76 13.86
CA THR A 289 -4.04 -24.78 13.01
C THR A 289 -3.70 -23.45 13.69
N ALA A 290 -3.59 -23.39 15.02
CA ALA A 290 -3.44 -22.11 15.75
C ALA A 290 -2.03 -21.89 16.35
N GLY A 291 -1.21 -21.07 15.70
CA GLY A 291 0.05 -20.51 16.21
C GLY A 291 0.47 -19.26 15.42
N ALA A 292 0.69 -18.14 16.12
CA ALA A 292 0.71 -16.77 15.61
C ALA A 292 2.05 -16.27 15.01
N THR A 293 2.00 -15.27 14.11
CA THR A 293 2.90 -14.08 14.09
C THR A 293 2.39 -13.00 13.12
N PRO A 294 2.85 -11.72 13.19
CA PRO A 294 1.97 -10.57 13.44
C PRO A 294 1.84 -9.58 12.27
N LEU A 295 0.90 -8.63 12.45
CA LEU A 295 0.56 -7.51 11.55
C LEU A 295 1.77 -6.75 10.97
N ALA A 296 1.77 -6.61 9.65
CA ALA A 296 2.38 -5.47 8.95
C ALA A 296 1.29 -4.71 8.16
N THR A 297 1.01 -3.48 8.61
CA THR A 297 0.38 -2.35 7.90
C THR A 297 -0.92 -2.60 7.13
N ALA A 298 -2.05 -2.59 7.84
CA ALA A 298 -3.39 -2.55 7.24
C ALA A 298 -3.72 -1.16 6.66
N ARG A 299 -3.98 -1.11 5.35
CA ARG A 299 -4.96 -0.18 4.76
C ARG A 299 -6.35 -0.81 4.94
N PRO A 300 -7.38 -0.08 5.39
CA PRO A 300 -8.69 -0.67 5.67
C PRO A 300 -9.46 -0.94 4.36
N GLN A 301 -9.86 -2.20 4.17
CA GLN A 301 -10.98 -2.62 3.30
C GLN A 301 -12.31 -2.17 3.94
N PRO A 302 -13.31 -1.72 3.15
CA PRO A 302 -14.70 -1.72 3.57
C PRO A 302 -15.46 -2.91 2.96
N ASP A 303 -16.22 -3.60 3.81
CA ASP A 303 -17.19 -4.65 3.47
C ASP A 303 -18.32 -4.12 2.58
N ALA A 304 -18.75 -4.97 1.63
CA ALA A 304 -19.85 -4.73 0.72
C ALA A 304 -21.22 -5.09 1.35
N PRO A 305 -22.29 -4.34 1.06
CA PRO A 305 -23.64 -4.62 1.53
C PRO A 305 -24.33 -5.73 0.72
N GLN A 306 -24.92 -6.71 1.39
CA GLN A 306 -25.90 -7.65 0.80
C GLN A 306 -27.29 -7.01 0.76
N LEU A 307 -27.82 -6.83 -0.45
CA LEU A 307 -29.25 -6.61 -0.70
C LEU A 307 -29.93 -7.96 -0.96
N ALA A 308 -31.15 -8.06 -0.43
CA ALA A 308 -31.92 -9.27 -0.19
C ALA A 308 -32.47 -9.97 -1.44
N ALA A 309 -32.75 -11.26 -1.19
CA ALA A 309 -33.29 -12.32 -2.05
C ALA A 309 -34.58 -11.98 -2.83
N ASP A 310 -34.74 -12.62 -4.00
CA ASP A 310 -35.78 -13.64 -4.14
C ASP A 310 -35.65 -14.52 -5.40
N SER A 311 -36.17 -15.74 -5.26
CA SER A 311 -36.54 -16.78 -6.25
C SER A 311 -35.52 -17.87 -6.68
N GLN A 312 -35.60 -18.97 -5.92
CA GLN A 312 -35.69 -20.38 -6.34
C GLN A 312 -34.73 -20.96 -7.40
N GLY A 313 -33.82 -21.81 -6.93
CA GLY A 313 -33.16 -22.86 -7.71
C GLY A 313 -32.02 -23.51 -6.92
N SER A 314 -32.27 -24.70 -6.36
CA SER A 314 -31.26 -25.52 -5.66
C SER A 314 -30.03 -25.77 -6.52
N LEU A 315 -28.85 -25.31 -6.06
CA LEU A 315 -27.53 -25.60 -6.66
C LEU A 315 -26.42 -25.77 -5.59
N PHE A 316 -26.79 -26.13 -4.35
CA PHE A 316 -25.81 -26.66 -3.40
C PHE A 316 -25.63 -28.15 -3.71
N GLY A 317 -24.61 -28.46 -4.50
CA GLY A 317 -23.99 -29.77 -4.47
C GLY A 317 -23.32 -29.96 -3.11
N ASP A 318 -23.49 -31.14 -2.54
CA ASP A 318 -22.89 -31.57 -1.29
C ASP A 318 -21.41 -31.17 -1.21
N ALA A 319 -21.01 -30.57 -0.09
CA ALA A 319 -19.61 -30.44 0.25
C ALA A 319 -19.04 -31.85 0.45
N THR A 320 -18.46 -32.41 -0.61
CA THR A 320 -17.62 -33.60 -0.51
C THR A 320 -16.46 -33.26 0.42
N GLU A 321 -16.34 -33.97 1.54
CA GLU A 321 -15.07 -34.09 2.27
C GLU A 321 -13.98 -34.42 1.25
N ALA A 322 -13.04 -33.49 1.06
CA ALA A 322 -11.93 -33.69 0.14
C ALA A 322 -11.10 -34.89 0.63
N ALA A 323 -10.77 -35.80 -0.27
CA ALA A 323 -9.82 -36.86 0.01
C ALA A 323 -8.50 -36.27 0.55
N PRO A 324 -7.78 -36.95 1.46
CA PRO A 324 -6.49 -36.48 1.93
C PRO A 324 -5.53 -36.30 0.75
N ALA A 325 -4.82 -35.17 0.72
CA ALA A 325 -3.87 -34.86 -0.33
C ALA A 325 -2.70 -35.87 -0.33
N GLU A 326 -2.34 -36.36 -1.50
CA GLU A 326 -1.27 -37.33 -1.73
C GLU A 326 -0.08 -36.62 -2.40
N TYR A 327 0.93 -36.28 -1.60
CA TYR A 327 2.15 -35.64 -2.08
C TYR A 327 3.32 -36.63 -2.06
N VAL A 328 3.99 -36.75 -3.20
CA VAL A 328 5.06 -37.75 -3.41
C VAL A 328 6.41 -37.07 -3.63
N THR A 329 7.42 -37.47 -2.87
CA THR A 329 8.82 -37.11 -3.16
C THR A 329 9.41 -38.07 -4.21
N VAL A 330 9.89 -37.53 -5.33
CA VAL A 330 10.46 -38.31 -6.43
C VAL A 330 11.98 -38.41 -6.28
N LEU A 331 12.46 -39.52 -5.73
CA LEU A 331 13.90 -39.79 -5.52
C LEU A 331 14.48 -40.86 -6.46
N THR A 332 13.66 -41.51 -7.28
CA THR A 332 14.10 -42.62 -8.15
C THR A 332 13.68 -42.39 -9.60
N GLU A 333 14.47 -42.91 -10.54
CA GLU A 333 14.16 -42.80 -11.97
C GLU A 333 12.82 -43.46 -12.33
N ALA A 334 12.46 -44.56 -11.67
CA ALA A 334 11.19 -45.22 -11.90
C ALA A 334 10.00 -44.32 -11.54
N ALA A 335 10.07 -43.65 -10.37
CA ALA A 335 9.04 -42.70 -9.96
C ALA A 335 8.99 -41.47 -10.90
N LEU A 336 10.14 -40.99 -11.37
CA LEU A 336 10.20 -39.92 -12.36
C LEU A 336 9.55 -40.35 -13.68
N ASP A 337 9.84 -41.56 -14.17
CA ASP A 337 9.25 -42.09 -15.41
C ASP A 337 7.74 -42.28 -15.32
N ASP A 338 7.20 -42.59 -14.14
CA ASP A 338 5.76 -42.66 -13.92
C ASP A 338 5.11 -41.27 -13.94
N TRP A 339 5.73 -40.26 -13.34
CA TRP A 339 5.28 -38.88 -13.43
C TRP A 339 5.39 -38.32 -14.85
N LEU A 340 6.43 -38.68 -15.62
CA LEU A 340 6.55 -38.30 -17.02
C LEU A 340 5.37 -38.83 -17.86
N LYS A 341 4.96 -40.09 -17.64
CA LYS A 341 3.75 -40.63 -18.30
C LYS A 341 2.49 -39.87 -17.89
N ALA A 342 2.37 -39.50 -16.61
CA ALA A 342 1.21 -38.77 -16.09
C ALA A 342 1.10 -37.38 -16.73
N ILE A 343 2.17 -36.59 -16.73
CA ILE A 343 2.18 -35.25 -17.35
C ILE A 343 2.07 -35.30 -18.87
N ASP A 344 2.51 -36.39 -19.51
CA ASP A 344 2.31 -36.58 -20.95
C ASP A 344 0.85 -36.88 -21.31
N ALA A 345 0.12 -37.58 -20.45
CA ALA A 345 -1.29 -37.90 -20.65
C ALA A 345 -2.24 -36.76 -20.22
N ALA A 346 -1.79 -35.88 -19.33
CA ALA A 346 -2.58 -34.77 -18.81
C ALA A 346 -2.89 -33.71 -19.87
N THR A 347 -4.09 -33.12 -19.80
CA THR A 347 -4.48 -31.99 -20.65
C THR A 347 -3.85 -30.68 -20.21
N LEU A 348 -3.60 -30.55 -18.91
CA LEU A 348 -3.01 -29.39 -18.26
C LEU A 348 -2.25 -29.88 -17.02
N THR A 349 -1.05 -29.36 -16.79
CA THR A 349 -0.23 -29.70 -15.62
C THR A 349 0.21 -28.41 -14.93
N ALA A 350 0.01 -28.34 -13.61
CA ALA A 350 0.62 -27.31 -12.80
C ALA A 350 2.12 -27.59 -12.63
N VAL A 351 2.94 -26.57 -12.83
CA VAL A 351 4.40 -26.63 -12.70
C VAL A 351 4.85 -25.46 -11.85
N ASP A 352 5.75 -25.74 -10.93
CA ASP A 352 6.39 -24.73 -10.09
C ASP A 352 7.87 -25.10 -9.82
N THR A 353 8.69 -24.09 -9.52
CA THR A 353 10.13 -24.24 -9.32
C THR A 353 10.60 -23.68 -7.99
N GLU A 354 11.30 -24.52 -7.24
CA GLU A 354 11.95 -24.11 -6.00
C GLU A 354 13.38 -23.69 -6.25
N THR A 355 13.83 -22.62 -5.60
CA THR A 355 15.10 -21.95 -5.93
C THR A 355 15.85 -21.44 -4.72
N ASN A 356 17.10 -21.04 -4.92
CA ASN A 356 17.96 -20.49 -3.87
C ASN A 356 17.99 -18.95 -3.79
N SER A 357 17.23 -18.25 -4.63
CA SER A 357 17.22 -16.79 -4.71
C SER A 357 15.90 -16.31 -5.26
N LEU A 358 15.41 -15.15 -4.82
CA LEU A 358 14.24 -14.48 -5.40
C LEU A 358 14.60 -13.65 -6.66
N GLU A 359 15.89 -13.49 -6.96
CA GLU A 359 16.35 -12.74 -8.14
C GLU A 359 16.35 -13.66 -9.38
N PRO A 360 15.42 -13.49 -10.35
CA PRO A 360 15.14 -14.51 -11.37
C PRO A 360 16.34 -14.84 -12.27
N MET A 361 17.18 -13.85 -12.56
CA MET A 361 18.36 -14.01 -13.43
C MET A 361 19.50 -14.79 -12.75
N HIS A 362 19.53 -14.82 -11.41
CA HIS A 362 20.55 -15.50 -10.61
C HIS A 362 20.03 -16.80 -9.96
N ALA A 363 18.72 -16.99 -9.92
CA ALA A 363 18.08 -18.13 -9.30
C ALA A 363 18.57 -19.45 -9.91
N GLN A 364 18.99 -20.36 -9.02
CA GLN A 364 19.34 -21.73 -9.36
C GLN A 364 18.27 -22.69 -8.86
N LEU A 365 17.95 -23.67 -9.68
CA LEU A 365 16.93 -24.67 -9.40
C LEU A 365 17.35 -25.60 -8.26
N VAL A 366 16.50 -25.68 -7.24
CA VAL A 366 16.61 -26.57 -6.08
C VAL A 366 15.67 -27.78 -6.23
N GLY A 367 14.49 -27.58 -6.82
CA GLY A 367 13.59 -28.67 -7.19
C GLY A 367 12.43 -28.22 -8.08
N ILE A 368 11.64 -29.17 -8.55
CA ILE A 368 10.47 -28.94 -9.42
C ILE A 368 9.27 -29.64 -8.80
N SER A 369 8.12 -28.98 -8.74
CA SER A 369 6.85 -29.60 -8.37
C SER A 369 5.91 -29.70 -9.57
N LEU A 370 5.09 -30.75 -9.58
CA LEU A 370 4.15 -31.05 -10.66
C LEU A 370 2.82 -31.52 -10.08
N CYS A 371 1.70 -31.06 -10.66
CA CYS A 371 0.36 -31.54 -10.31
C CYS A 371 -0.52 -31.66 -11.56
N CYS A 372 -1.15 -32.82 -11.77
CA CYS A 372 -2.07 -33.09 -12.88
C CYS A 372 -3.52 -33.23 -12.45
N GLU A 373 -3.76 -33.53 -11.18
CA GLU A 373 -5.07 -33.78 -10.58
C GLU A 373 -5.07 -33.17 -9.18
N ALA A 374 -6.11 -32.41 -8.84
CA ALA A 374 -6.21 -31.76 -7.55
C ALA A 374 -6.09 -32.78 -6.40
N GLY A 375 -5.23 -32.48 -5.43
CA GLY A 375 -4.88 -33.36 -4.32
C GLY A 375 -3.81 -34.41 -4.64
N LYS A 376 -3.26 -34.46 -5.86
CA LYS A 376 -2.18 -35.40 -6.24
C LYS A 376 -1.03 -34.66 -6.93
N ALA A 377 0.02 -34.42 -6.17
CA ALA A 377 1.18 -33.67 -6.63
C ALA A 377 2.49 -34.37 -6.26
N CYS A 378 3.58 -34.00 -6.92
CA CYS A 378 4.90 -34.44 -6.52
C CYS A 378 5.89 -33.30 -6.39
N TYR A 379 6.95 -33.56 -5.63
CA TYR A 379 8.15 -32.76 -5.60
C TYR A 379 9.36 -33.59 -6.05
N ILE A 380 10.15 -33.03 -6.96
CA ILE A 380 11.38 -33.60 -7.49
C ILE A 380 12.55 -32.77 -6.94
N PRO A 381 13.18 -33.17 -5.81
CA PRO A 381 14.33 -32.48 -5.25
C PRO A 381 15.59 -32.72 -6.10
N LEU A 382 16.39 -31.67 -6.33
CA LEU A 382 17.55 -31.69 -7.23
C LEU A 382 18.85 -31.18 -6.59
N ALA A 383 18.76 -30.34 -5.56
CA ALA A 383 19.92 -29.66 -4.99
C ALA A 383 19.80 -29.37 -3.46
N HIS A 384 19.05 -30.17 -2.71
CA HIS A 384 19.04 -30.04 -1.25
C HIS A 384 20.38 -30.45 -0.63
N THR A 385 20.83 -29.67 0.35
CA THR A 385 22.13 -29.81 1.04
C THR A 385 22.01 -30.00 2.55
N ALA A 386 20.80 -30.19 3.08
CA ALA A 386 20.59 -30.40 4.50
C ALA A 386 21.34 -31.67 5.01
N PRO A 387 21.90 -31.67 6.23
CA PRO A 387 22.56 -32.84 6.78
C PRO A 387 21.60 -34.03 6.88
N GLY A 388 21.99 -35.17 6.29
CA GLY A 388 21.18 -36.38 6.30
C GLY A 388 20.08 -36.42 5.22
N SER A 389 20.07 -35.47 4.27
CA SER A 389 19.20 -35.55 3.08
C SER A 389 19.41 -36.87 2.34
N PRO A 390 18.32 -37.55 1.91
CA PRO A 390 18.42 -38.74 1.09
C PRO A 390 19.06 -38.43 -0.27
N ASP A 391 19.54 -39.48 -0.95
CA ASP A 391 20.08 -39.37 -2.31
C ASP A 391 19.02 -38.81 -3.27
N GLN A 392 19.41 -37.80 -4.04
CA GLN A 392 18.57 -37.12 -5.03
C GLN A 392 18.97 -37.55 -6.44
N LEU A 393 18.03 -37.47 -7.38
CA LEU A 393 18.35 -37.70 -8.79
C LEU A 393 19.29 -36.59 -9.30
N PRO A 394 20.30 -36.91 -10.14
CA PRO A 394 21.16 -35.89 -10.72
C PRO A 394 20.33 -34.87 -11.51
N ARG A 395 20.52 -33.58 -11.21
CA ARG A 395 19.78 -32.48 -11.88
C ARG A 395 19.75 -32.60 -13.40
N GLU A 396 20.90 -32.83 -14.03
CA GLU A 396 21.00 -32.96 -15.48
C GLU A 396 20.19 -34.14 -16.04
N LEU A 397 20.09 -35.25 -15.29
CA LEU A 397 19.27 -36.39 -15.70
C LEU A 397 17.79 -36.04 -15.72
N VAL A 398 17.30 -35.38 -14.66
CA VAL A 398 15.90 -34.96 -14.54
C VAL A 398 15.55 -33.95 -15.62
N LEU A 399 16.39 -32.92 -15.77
CA LEU A 399 16.19 -31.88 -16.78
C LEU A 399 16.20 -32.43 -18.21
N ASN A 400 17.09 -33.38 -18.52
CA ASN A 400 17.12 -34.01 -19.84
C ASN A 400 15.87 -34.84 -20.13
N LYS A 401 15.33 -35.55 -19.14
CA LYS A 401 14.08 -36.31 -19.28
C LYS A 401 12.85 -35.40 -19.42
N LEU A 402 12.79 -34.30 -18.67
CA LEU A 402 11.68 -33.33 -18.73
C LEU A 402 11.75 -32.38 -19.93
N ARG A 403 12.93 -32.18 -20.55
CA ARG A 403 13.17 -31.19 -21.60
C ARG A 403 12.15 -31.27 -22.73
N SER A 404 11.90 -32.46 -23.27
CA SER A 404 10.96 -32.62 -24.39
C SER A 404 9.53 -32.23 -24.03
N TRP A 405 9.14 -32.33 -22.76
CA TRP A 405 7.82 -31.92 -22.28
C TRP A 405 7.79 -30.41 -21.97
N LEU A 406 8.80 -29.90 -21.25
CA LEU A 406 8.91 -28.47 -20.88
C LEU A 406 9.00 -27.57 -22.12
N GLU A 407 9.73 -27.99 -23.16
CA GLU A 407 9.92 -27.21 -24.39
C GLU A 407 8.83 -27.46 -25.44
N ASN A 408 7.83 -28.31 -25.17
CA ASN A 408 6.74 -28.59 -26.10
C ASN A 408 5.57 -27.58 -25.92
N PRO A 409 5.20 -26.81 -26.95
CA PRO A 409 4.10 -25.86 -26.88
C PRO A 409 2.71 -26.51 -26.76
N ASP A 410 2.55 -27.77 -27.19
CA ASP A 410 1.27 -28.50 -27.15
C ASP A 410 1.01 -29.16 -25.77
N LYS A 411 2.03 -29.22 -24.92
CA LYS A 411 1.90 -29.62 -23.52
C LYS A 411 1.59 -28.39 -22.70
N LEU A 412 0.36 -28.23 -22.26
CA LEU A 412 -0.11 -27.03 -21.59
C LEU A 412 0.28 -27.03 -20.11
N LYS A 413 0.79 -25.89 -19.64
CA LYS A 413 1.18 -25.67 -18.25
C LYS A 413 0.36 -24.57 -17.60
N VAL A 414 0.08 -24.76 -16.32
CA VAL A 414 -0.43 -23.75 -15.41
C VAL A 414 0.60 -23.51 -14.29
N GLY A 415 0.65 -22.31 -13.76
CA GLY A 415 1.54 -21.96 -12.65
C GLY A 415 1.08 -20.65 -12.01
N GLN A 416 1.70 -20.28 -10.89
CA GLN A 416 1.52 -18.98 -10.27
C GLN A 416 2.76 -18.14 -10.60
N ASN A 417 2.62 -17.07 -11.39
CA ASN A 417 3.75 -16.23 -11.83
C ASN A 417 4.81 -16.98 -12.67
N LEU A 418 4.37 -17.72 -13.70
CA LEU A 418 5.23 -18.56 -14.56
C LEU A 418 6.36 -17.82 -15.28
N LYS A 419 6.30 -16.49 -15.33
CA LYS A 419 7.41 -15.66 -15.81
C LYS A 419 8.69 -15.91 -15.00
N TYR A 420 8.55 -16.11 -13.69
CA TYR A 420 9.65 -16.45 -12.78
C TYR A 420 10.25 -17.80 -13.15
N ASP A 421 9.43 -18.85 -13.19
CA ASP A 421 9.83 -20.21 -13.53
C ASP A 421 10.49 -20.28 -14.91
N ALA A 422 9.97 -19.52 -15.88
CA ALA A 422 10.55 -19.42 -17.20
C ALA A 422 11.99 -18.85 -17.19
N HIS A 423 12.34 -17.94 -16.27
CA HIS A 423 13.73 -17.52 -16.07
C HIS A 423 14.57 -18.62 -15.44
N VAL A 424 14.05 -19.29 -14.41
CA VAL A 424 14.74 -20.38 -13.71
C VAL A 424 15.08 -21.52 -14.66
N PHE A 425 14.12 -21.97 -15.47
CA PHE A 425 14.35 -22.98 -16.51
C PHE A 425 15.35 -22.49 -17.57
N ALA A 426 15.28 -21.22 -17.98
CA ALA A 426 16.22 -20.66 -18.93
C ALA A 426 17.66 -20.60 -18.39
N ASN A 427 17.85 -20.36 -17.09
CA ASN A 427 19.16 -20.45 -16.43
C ASN A 427 19.71 -21.89 -16.42
N ALA A 428 18.82 -22.89 -16.44
CA ALA A 428 19.15 -24.30 -16.60
C ALA A 428 19.18 -24.76 -18.08
N GLY A 429 19.15 -23.82 -19.03
CA GLY A 429 19.23 -24.12 -20.46
C GLY A 429 17.99 -24.78 -21.05
N ILE A 430 16.81 -24.58 -20.46
CA ILE A 430 15.51 -25.05 -20.95
C ILE A 430 14.64 -23.85 -21.33
N THR A 431 14.00 -23.91 -22.50
CA THR A 431 13.02 -22.89 -22.91
C THR A 431 11.60 -23.36 -22.58
N LEU A 432 11.04 -22.91 -21.46
CA LEU A 432 9.66 -23.25 -21.09
C LEU A 432 8.67 -22.78 -22.18
N ARG A 433 7.90 -23.71 -22.74
CA ARG A 433 6.83 -23.47 -23.72
C ARG A 433 5.51 -24.03 -23.22
N GLY A 434 4.40 -23.68 -23.89
CA GLY A 434 3.07 -24.16 -23.51
C GLY A 434 2.54 -23.52 -22.23
N ILE A 435 3.02 -22.32 -21.87
CA ILE A 435 2.47 -21.50 -20.80
C ILE A 435 1.05 -21.10 -21.21
N ALA A 436 0.07 -21.86 -20.73
CA ALA A 436 -1.33 -21.69 -21.09
C ALA A 436 -2.06 -20.84 -20.06
N HIS A 437 -1.73 -21.05 -18.79
CA HIS A 437 -2.42 -20.43 -17.68
C HIS A 437 -1.44 -19.93 -16.62
N ASP A 438 -1.71 -18.75 -16.10
CA ASP A 438 -1.07 -18.19 -14.92
C ASP A 438 -2.15 -17.70 -13.95
N THR A 439 -2.20 -18.24 -12.72
CA THR A 439 -3.25 -17.95 -11.73
C THR A 439 -3.17 -16.53 -11.18
N LEU A 440 -1.97 -15.94 -11.10
CA LEU A 440 -1.79 -14.54 -10.75
C LEU A 440 -2.46 -13.66 -11.81
N LEU A 441 -2.24 -13.97 -13.10
CA LEU A 441 -2.85 -13.22 -14.20
C LEU A 441 -4.35 -13.47 -14.33
N GLN A 442 -4.84 -14.67 -13.99
CA GLN A 442 -6.29 -14.95 -13.93
C GLN A 442 -6.97 -14.04 -12.92
N SER A 443 -6.50 -14.05 -11.66
CA SER A 443 -7.04 -13.16 -10.63
C SER A 443 -6.93 -11.70 -11.05
N TYR A 444 -5.79 -11.28 -11.60
CA TYR A 444 -5.56 -9.89 -11.95
C TYR A 444 -6.56 -9.33 -12.97
N VAL A 445 -6.98 -10.10 -13.99
CA VAL A 445 -7.89 -9.57 -15.02
C VAL A 445 -9.29 -9.26 -14.49
N PHE A 446 -9.78 -10.00 -13.48
CA PHE A 446 -11.14 -9.82 -12.97
C PHE A 446 -11.20 -9.18 -11.58
N GLU A 447 -10.11 -9.08 -10.82
CA GLU A 447 -10.09 -8.47 -9.48
C GLU A 447 -8.81 -7.65 -9.17
N SER A 448 -8.29 -6.91 -10.16
CA SER A 448 -7.07 -6.06 -10.12
C SER A 448 -6.83 -5.11 -8.92
N HIS A 449 -7.81 -4.93 -8.04
CA HIS A 449 -7.73 -4.07 -6.85
C HIS A 449 -7.28 -4.82 -5.59
N ARG A 450 -7.11 -6.15 -5.67
CA ARG A 450 -6.77 -7.02 -4.53
C ARG A 450 -5.34 -7.57 -4.65
N PRO A 451 -4.76 -8.10 -3.56
CA PRO A 451 -3.52 -8.87 -3.65
C PRO A 451 -3.71 -10.15 -4.48
N HIS A 452 -2.66 -10.54 -5.21
CA HIS A 452 -2.65 -11.65 -6.17
C HIS A 452 -1.59 -12.73 -5.86
N ASP A 453 -0.97 -12.68 -4.68
CA ASP A 453 -0.12 -13.75 -4.17
C ASP A 453 -0.94 -15.00 -3.81
N MET A 454 -0.30 -16.17 -3.87
CA MET A 454 -1.00 -17.45 -3.77
C MET A 454 -1.73 -17.62 -2.44
N ASP A 455 -1.14 -17.17 -1.31
CA ASP A 455 -1.74 -17.28 0.02
C ASP A 455 -3.08 -16.53 0.09
N ASN A 456 -3.09 -15.28 -0.43
CA ASN A 456 -4.30 -14.47 -0.50
C ASN A 456 -5.34 -15.04 -1.47
N LEU A 457 -4.91 -15.68 -2.56
CA LEU A 457 -5.81 -16.32 -3.52
C LEU A 457 -6.42 -17.60 -2.95
N ALA A 458 -5.61 -18.47 -2.35
CA ALA A 458 -6.06 -19.73 -1.74
C ALA A 458 -7.08 -19.47 -0.63
N LEU A 459 -6.82 -18.47 0.22
CA LEU A 459 -7.76 -18.10 1.28
C LEU A 459 -9.08 -17.57 0.72
N ARG A 460 -9.01 -16.72 -0.31
CA ARG A 460 -10.18 -16.03 -0.88
C ARG A 460 -11.06 -16.95 -1.73
N HIS A 461 -10.45 -17.78 -2.57
CA HIS A 461 -11.16 -18.55 -3.59
C HIS A 461 -11.34 -20.02 -3.22
N LEU A 462 -10.48 -20.58 -2.36
CA LEU A 462 -10.56 -21.97 -1.92
C LEU A 462 -10.92 -22.09 -0.42
N GLY A 463 -10.84 -21.00 0.35
CA GLY A 463 -11.00 -21.05 1.81
C GLY A 463 -9.88 -21.80 2.53
N LYS A 464 -8.73 -21.99 1.86
CA LYS A 464 -7.57 -22.77 2.35
C LYS A 464 -6.45 -21.85 2.78
N LYS A 465 -5.77 -22.20 3.88
CA LYS A 465 -4.48 -21.59 4.26
C LYS A 465 -3.37 -22.49 3.74
N THR A 466 -2.46 -21.92 2.96
CA THR A 466 -1.22 -22.52 2.46
C THR A 466 -0.12 -22.49 3.52
N ILE A 467 0.88 -23.36 3.36
CA ILE A 467 2.12 -23.36 4.10
C ILE A 467 2.92 -22.14 3.64
N ALA A 468 3.18 -21.19 4.53
CA ALA A 468 3.96 -20.02 4.16
C ALA A 468 5.46 -20.35 4.02
N TYR A 469 6.16 -19.69 3.09
CA TYR A 469 7.61 -19.87 2.87
C TYR A 469 8.42 -19.76 4.17
N GLU A 470 8.01 -18.90 5.10
CA GLU A 470 8.71 -18.69 6.35
C GLU A 470 8.43 -19.77 7.41
N GLU A 471 7.35 -20.54 7.27
CA GLU A 471 7.11 -21.75 8.07
C GLU A 471 8.11 -22.86 7.67
N VAL A 472 8.65 -22.77 6.45
CA VAL A 472 9.65 -23.71 5.90
C VAL A 472 11.07 -23.21 6.15
N CYS A 473 11.37 -21.98 5.72
CA CYS A 473 12.72 -21.41 5.70
C CYS A 473 13.05 -20.52 6.91
N GLY A 474 12.09 -20.22 7.79
CA GLY A 474 12.28 -19.27 8.90
C GLY A 474 12.20 -17.80 8.46
N LYS A 475 12.59 -16.89 9.37
CA LYS A 475 12.46 -15.42 9.21
C LYS A 475 13.73 -14.66 9.57
N GLY A 476 13.92 -13.50 8.95
CA GLY A 476 14.96 -12.53 9.30
C GLY A 476 16.38 -13.02 9.01
N ALA A 477 17.35 -12.60 9.81
CA ALA A 477 18.76 -12.92 9.60
C ALA A 477 19.10 -14.42 9.72
N ASN A 478 18.21 -15.22 10.33
CA ASN A 478 18.36 -16.67 10.47
C ASN A 478 17.54 -17.46 9.43
N GLN A 479 16.94 -16.77 8.45
CA GLN A 479 16.25 -17.45 7.34
C GLN A 479 17.27 -18.25 6.53
N ILE A 480 16.97 -19.53 6.30
CA ILE A 480 17.79 -20.43 5.49
C ILE A 480 17.35 -20.39 4.02
N GLY A 481 18.21 -20.80 3.10
CA GLY A 481 17.81 -21.00 1.70
C GLY A 481 16.99 -22.28 1.53
N PHE A 482 16.19 -22.37 0.46
CA PHE A 482 15.34 -23.55 0.22
C PHE A 482 16.15 -24.85 0.08
N ALA A 483 17.38 -24.77 -0.44
CA ALA A 483 18.30 -25.92 -0.52
C ALA A 483 18.65 -26.51 0.86
N GLU A 484 18.56 -25.73 1.93
CA GLU A 484 18.89 -26.16 3.29
C GLU A 484 17.68 -26.74 4.04
N VAL A 485 16.49 -26.69 3.44
CA VAL A 485 15.27 -27.28 3.98
C VAL A 485 15.33 -28.80 3.86
N ASP A 486 14.80 -29.51 4.86
CA ASP A 486 14.64 -30.96 4.79
C ASP A 486 13.64 -31.36 3.68
N ILE A 487 13.94 -32.45 2.96
CA ILE A 487 13.21 -32.82 1.75
C ILE A 487 11.73 -33.13 2.02
N GLU A 488 11.39 -33.63 3.22
CA GLU A 488 10.00 -33.91 3.59
C GLU A 488 9.18 -32.63 3.71
N ARG A 489 9.68 -31.61 4.45
CA ARG A 489 9.03 -30.30 4.53
C ARG A 489 9.05 -29.56 3.20
N ALA A 490 10.14 -29.66 2.44
CA ALA A 490 10.21 -29.10 1.08
C ALA A 490 9.15 -29.73 0.16
N THR A 491 8.95 -31.05 0.26
CA THR A 491 7.90 -31.75 -0.51
C THR A 491 6.51 -31.25 -0.13
N ALA A 492 6.22 -31.12 1.17
CA ALA A 492 4.92 -30.65 1.63
C ALA A 492 4.58 -29.24 1.10
N TYR A 493 5.56 -28.33 1.13
CA TYR A 493 5.42 -26.98 0.60
C TYR A 493 5.29 -26.96 -0.93
N ALA A 494 6.29 -27.47 -1.65
CA ALA A 494 6.36 -27.33 -3.10
C ALA A 494 5.25 -28.10 -3.83
N ALA A 495 4.87 -29.28 -3.32
CA ALA A 495 3.76 -30.05 -3.88
C ALA A 495 2.40 -29.38 -3.59
N GLU A 496 2.25 -28.71 -2.44
CA GLU A 496 1.07 -27.90 -2.14
C GLU A 496 0.97 -26.71 -3.10
N ASP A 497 2.06 -26.00 -3.39
CA ASP A 497 2.07 -24.86 -4.33
C ASP A 497 1.55 -25.28 -5.72
N ALA A 498 2.03 -26.41 -6.26
CA ALA A 498 1.55 -26.96 -7.53
C ALA A 498 0.07 -27.39 -7.46
N ASP A 499 -0.35 -28.03 -6.37
CA ASP A 499 -1.75 -28.48 -6.18
C ASP A 499 -2.73 -27.30 -6.05
N ILE A 500 -2.43 -26.37 -5.15
CA ILE A 500 -3.23 -25.17 -4.91
C ILE A 500 -3.31 -24.33 -6.18
N THR A 501 -2.23 -24.22 -6.96
CA THR A 501 -2.26 -23.56 -8.26
C THR A 501 -3.27 -24.20 -9.22
N LEU A 502 -3.30 -25.53 -9.33
CA LEU A 502 -4.26 -26.22 -10.17
C LEU A 502 -5.71 -26.00 -9.69
N GLN A 503 -5.94 -26.07 -8.38
CA GLN A 503 -7.26 -25.82 -7.77
C GLN A 503 -7.71 -24.37 -7.96
N LEU A 504 -6.80 -23.41 -7.80
CA LEU A 504 -7.05 -21.99 -8.05
C LEU A 504 -7.47 -21.76 -9.50
N HIS A 505 -6.77 -22.37 -10.45
CA HIS A 505 -7.16 -22.31 -11.85
C HIS A 505 -8.57 -22.87 -12.09
N GLN A 506 -8.89 -24.03 -11.52
CA GLN A 506 -10.21 -24.65 -11.63
C GLN A 506 -11.32 -23.76 -11.05
N ALA A 507 -11.03 -23.03 -9.97
CA ALA A 507 -11.98 -22.12 -9.32
C ALA A 507 -12.13 -20.79 -10.09
N MET A 508 -11.03 -20.18 -10.53
CA MET A 508 -11.03 -18.81 -11.06
C MET A 508 -11.22 -18.73 -12.58
N TYR A 509 -10.65 -19.66 -13.35
CA TYR A 509 -10.68 -19.57 -14.81
C TYR A 509 -12.09 -19.58 -15.41
N PRO A 510 -13.09 -20.30 -14.86
CA PRO A 510 -14.47 -20.19 -15.34
C PRO A 510 -15.02 -18.76 -15.32
N GLU A 511 -14.64 -17.93 -14.34
CA GLU A 511 -15.07 -16.51 -14.30
C GLU A 511 -14.49 -15.70 -15.46
N VAL A 512 -13.23 -15.96 -15.80
CA VAL A 512 -12.54 -15.34 -16.94
C VAL A 512 -13.14 -15.82 -18.25
N GLN A 513 -13.30 -17.14 -18.42
CA GLN A 513 -13.77 -17.78 -19.63
C GLN A 513 -15.22 -17.39 -19.98
N ASN A 514 -16.08 -17.25 -18.98
CA ASN A 514 -17.49 -16.92 -19.16
C ASN A 514 -17.74 -15.46 -19.57
N ASN A 515 -16.72 -14.59 -19.48
CA ASN A 515 -16.78 -13.21 -19.96
C ASN A 515 -15.84 -13.00 -21.16
N LYS A 516 -16.41 -12.68 -22.33
CA LYS A 516 -15.64 -12.51 -23.57
C LYS A 516 -14.53 -11.44 -23.47
N GLY A 517 -14.78 -10.34 -22.75
CA GLY A 517 -13.80 -9.27 -22.56
C GLY A 517 -12.64 -9.70 -21.67
N LEU A 518 -12.95 -10.31 -20.52
CA LEU A 518 -11.94 -10.86 -19.62
C LEU A 518 -11.11 -11.96 -20.30
N GLN A 519 -11.77 -12.87 -21.01
CA GLN A 519 -11.10 -13.93 -21.76
C GLN A 519 -10.14 -13.38 -22.81
N TYR A 520 -10.55 -12.34 -23.55
CA TYR A 520 -9.70 -11.69 -24.54
C TYR A 520 -8.48 -11.03 -23.88
N VAL A 521 -8.70 -10.22 -22.84
CA VAL A 521 -7.59 -9.58 -22.11
C VAL A 521 -6.64 -10.62 -21.53
N TYR A 522 -7.15 -11.70 -20.96
CA TYR A 522 -6.32 -12.75 -20.37
C TYR A 522 -5.50 -13.50 -21.42
N SER A 523 -6.17 -14.06 -22.44
CA SER A 523 -5.57 -15.01 -23.36
C SER A 523 -4.80 -14.35 -24.51
N ASN A 524 -5.25 -13.17 -24.95
CA ASN A 524 -4.66 -12.46 -26.07
C ASN A 524 -3.72 -11.32 -25.65
N ILE A 525 -3.76 -10.90 -24.38
CA ILE A 525 -2.91 -9.82 -23.87
C ILE A 525 -2.01 -10.31 -22.72
N GLU A 526 -2.56 -10.65 -21.55
CA GLU A 526 -1.74 -10.85 -20.34
C GLU A 526 -0.81 -12.06 -20.42
N VAL A 527 -1.31 -13.24 -20.81
CA VAL A 527 -0.48 -14.45 -20.89
C VAL A 527 0.62 -14.32 -21.97
N PRO A 528 0.33 -13.88 -23.21
CA PRO A 528 1.38 -13.68 -24.22
C PRO A 528 2.39 -12.60 -23.82
N VAL A 529 1.95 -11.50 -23.18
CA VAL A 529 2.85 -10.45 -22.69
C VAL A 529 3.81 -10.98 -21.65
N SER A 530 3.39 -11.89 -20.76
CA SER A 530 4.29 -12.51 -19.77
C SER A 530 5.50 -13.17 -20.44
N VAL A 531 5.28 -13.88 -21.54
CA VAL A 531 6.34 -14.50 -22.35
C VAL A 531 7.24 -13.45 -23.00
N VAL A 532 6.66 -12.37 -23.53
CA VAL A 532 7.43 -11.27 -24.14
C VAL A 532 8.27 -10.55 -23.07
N LEU A 533 7.70 -10.28 -21.89
CA LEU A 533 8.39 -9.65 -20.78
C LEU A 533 9.58 -10.48 -20.32
N GLN A 534 9.42 -11.79 -20.16
CA GLN A 534 10.54 -12.67 -19.85
C GLN A 534 11.71 -12.48 -20.83
N LYS A 535 11.43 -12.36 -22.13
CA LYS A 535 12.47 -12.12 -23.15
C LYS A 535 13.10 -10.74 -23.02
N ILE A 536 12.30 -9.68 -22.82
CA ILE A 536 12.81 -8.32 -22.61
C ILE A 536 13.73 -8.28 -21.38
N GLU A 537 13.31 -8.88 -20.27
CA GLU A 537 14.09 -8.96 -19.04
C GLU A 537 15.42 -9.69 -19.27
N ARG A 538 15.41 -10.83 -19.98
CA ARG A 538 16.65 -11.56 -20.32
C ARG A 538 17.55 -10.83 -21.31
N ASN A 539 16.99 -10.08 -22.26
CA ASN A 539 17.77 -9.25 -23.17
C ASN A 539 18.55 -8.21 -22.37
N GLY A 540 17.89 -7.55 -21.41
CA GLY A 540 18.46 -6.47 -20.61
C GLY A 540 18.86 -5.26 -21.46
N VAL A 541 19.30 -4.19 -20.81
CA VAL A 541 19.80 -2.99 -21.46
C VAL A 541 21.28 -2.79 -21.16
N LEU A 542 22.06 -2.41 -22.17
CA LEU A 542 23.47 -2.07 -22.01
C LEU A 542 23.60 -0.67 -21.42
N ILE A 543 24.45 -0.53 -20.41
CA ILE A 543 24.67 0.73 -19.71
C ILE A 543 26.17 1.05 -19.70
N ASP A 544 26.51 2.30 -20.04
CA ASP A 544 27.87 2.84 -19.88
C ASP A 544 28.11 3.22 -18.41
N ALA A 545 28.74 2.28 -17.67
CA ALA A 545 29.08 2.47 -16.27
C ALA A 545 30.07 3.62 -16.03
N ASP A 546 31.02 3.84 -16.95
CA ASP A 546 32.02 4.90 -16.82
C ASP A 546 31.40 6.29 -17.01
N MET A 547 30.44 6.40 -17.92
CA MET A 547 29.63 7.60 -18.07
C MET A 547 28.83 7.90 -16.79
N LEU A 548 28.14 6.91 -16.22
CA LEU A 548 27.40 7.09 -14.97
C LEU A 548 28.29 7.47 -13.79
N ASN A 549 29.49 6.87 -13.67
CA ASN A 549 30.45 7.22 -12.64
C ASN A 549 30.97 8.66 -12.76
N ARG A 550 31.22 9.13 -14.00
CA ARG A 550 31.57 10.53 -14.28
C ARG A 550 30.43 11.47 -13.89
N GLN A 551 29.20 11.18 -14.33
CA GLN A 551 28.01 11.94 -13.97
C GLN A 551 27.80 11.96 -12.44
N SER A 552 27.99 10.84 -11.75
CA SER A 552 27.90 10.77 -10.28
C SER A 552 28.89 11.70 -9.59
N THR A 553 30.13 11.78 -10.10
CA THR A 553 31.16 12.68 -9.58
C THR A 553 30.80 14.14 -9.80
N GLU A 554 30.33 14.50 -10.99
CA GLU A 554 29.88 15.86 -11.30
C GLU A 554 28.69 16.29 -10.44
N ILE A 555 27.69 15.41 -10.28
CA ILE A 555 26.54 15.67 -9.41
C ILE A 555 26.99 15.82 -7.95
N ALA A 556 27.97 15.04 -7.48
CA ALA A 556 28.51 15.17 -6.13
C ALA A 556 29.13 16.55 -5.88
N LEU A 557 29.93 17.05 -6.84
CA LEU A 557 30.49 18.40 -6.78
C LEU A 557 29.40 19.46 -6.75
N ARG A 558 28.38 19.33 -7.62
CA ARG A 558 27.25 20.27 -7.67
C ARG A 558 26.42 20.27 -6.38
N LEU A 559 26.19 19.10 -5.79
CA LEU A 559 25.49 18.97 -4.50
C LEU A 559 26.26 19.69 -3.39
N HIS A 560 27.59 19.58 -3.38
CA HIS A 560 28.41 20.30 -2.41
C HIS A 560 28.33 21.82 -2.61
N GLU A 561 28.36 22.32 -3.85
CA GLU A 561 28.18 23.74 -4.14
C GLU A 561 26.81 24.26 -3.67
N LEU A 562 25.73 23.54 -3.97
CA LEU A 562 24.37 23.90 -3.57
C LEU A 562 24.22 23.90 -2.04
N GLU A 563 24.86 22.95 -1.37
CA GLU A 563 24.90 22.89 0.09
C GLU A 563 25.60 24.12 0.68
N GLN A 564 26.77 24.51 0.15
CA GLN A 564 27.47 25.72 0.61
C GLN A 564 26.63 26.99 0.37
N GLN A 565 25.97 27.11 -0.78
CA GLN A 565 25.06 28.23 -1.07
C GLN A 565 23.88 28.27 -0.10
N ALA A 566 23.29 27.10 0.21
CA ALA A 566 22.21 26.99 1.17
C ALA A 566 22.66 27.38 2.60
N TYR A 567 23.88 27.03 3.00
CA TYR A 567 24.43 27.41 4.31
C TYR A 567 24.62 28.92 4.44
N VAL A 568 25.05 29.58 3.36
CA VAL A 568 25.16 31.05 3.32
C VAL A 568 23.78 31.69 3.48
N LEU A 569 22.77 31.24 2.72
CA LEU A 569 21.41 31.79 2.81
C LEU A 569 20.71 31.49 4.15
N ALA A 570 21.01 30.34 4.75
CA ALA A 570 20.47 29.95 6.05
C ALA A 570 21.29 30.49 7.23
N GLU A 571 22.47 31.07 6.98
CA GLU A 571 23.45 31.52 7.96
C GLU A 571 23.82 30.45 9.02
N GLN A 572 23.74 29.17 8.64
CA GLN A 572 24.12 28.03 9.48
C GLN A 572 24.21 26.75 8.64
N ASN A 573 24.95 25.76 9.15
CA ASN A 573 24.99 24.44 8.56
C ASN A 573 23.78 23.61 8.98
N PHE A 574 23.23 22.84 8.06
CA PHE A 574 22.10 21.95 8.31
C PHE A 574 21.99 20.89 7.21
N ASN A 575 21.20 19.86 7.44
CA ASN A 575 20.95 18.80 6.47
C ASN A 575 19.77 19.18 5.55
N LEU A 576 20.05 19.43 4.27
CA LEU A 576 19.04 19.75 3.25
C LEU A 576 18.07 18.60 2.94
N ASN A 577 18.40 17.38 3.32
CA ASN A 577 17.50 16.23 3.22
C ASN A 577 16.58 16.07 4.43
N SER A 578 16.83 16.77 5.55
CA SER A 578 16.02 16.67 6.78
C SER A 578 14.82 17.62 6.74
N PRO A 579 13.57 17.10 6.63
CA PRO A 579 12.38 17.95 6.63
C PRO A 579 12.23 18.76 7.92
N LYS A 580 12.71 18.21 9.05
CA LYS A 580 12.68 18.87 10.37
C LYS A 580 13.58 20.10 10.40
N GLN A 581 14.84 19.96 10.02
CA GLN A 581 15.80 21.07 10.03
C GLN A 581 15.41 22.14 8.99
N LEU A 582 14.91 21.73 7.83
CA LEU A 582 14.35 22.67 6.85
C LEU A 582 13.15 23.42 7.40
N GLY A 583 12.23 22.73 8.09
CA GLY A 583 11.08 23.37 8.73
C GLY A 583 11.48 24.40 9.79
N GLU A 584 12.51 24.11 10.58
CA GLU A 584 13.08 25.06 11.54
C GLU A 584 13.66 26.30 10.84
N ILE A 585 14.44 26.11 9.77
CA ILE A 585 15.04 27.23 9.03
C ILE A 585 13.98 28.06 8.31
N PHE A 586 13.08 27.42 7.58
CA PHE A 586 12.10 28.13 6.74
C PHE A 586 11.12 28.89 7.60
N PHE A 587 10.50 28.23 8.57
CA PHE A 587 9.34 28.80 9.25
C PHE A 587 9.69 29.48 10.58
N GLN A 588 10.79 29.11 11.23
CA GLN A 588 11.19 29.73 12.50
C GLN A 588 12.26 30.80 12.29
N LYS A 589 13.35 30.49 11.56
CA LYS A 589 14.46 31.43 11.36
C LYS A 589 14.15 32.48 10.29
N LEU A 590 13.76 32.05 9.10
CA LEU A 590 13.49 32.93 7.96
C LEU A 590 12.05 33.48 7.96
N GLY A 591 11.16 32.92 8.78
CA GLY A 591 9.77 33.39 8.90
C GLY A 591 8.94 33.25 7.62
N LEU A 592 9.26 32.27 6.76
CA LEU A 592 8.54 32.01 5.52
C LEU A 592 7.06 31.66 5.79
N PRO A 593 6.14 31.99 4.87
CA PRO A 593 4.72 31.69 5.06
C PRO A 593 4.45 30.18 5.03
N VAL A 594 3.61 29.70 5.95
CA VAL A 594 3.17 28.31 5.98
C VAL A 594 2.10 28.09 4.91
N VAL A 595 2.46 27.43 3.82
CA VAL A 595 1.54 27.13 2.69
C VAL A 595 0.60 25.97 3.04
N LYS A 596 1.13 24.92 3.65
CA LYS A 596 0.41 23.66 3.95
C LYS A 596 0.99 23.04 5.21
N LYS A 597 0.17 22.29 5.94
CA LYS A 597 0.58 21.53 7.12
C LYS A 597 0.51 20.03 6.83
N THR A 598 1.40 19.26 7.44
CA THR A 598 1.36 17.79 7.45
C THR A 598 0.17 17.32 8.28
N PRO A 599 -0.23 16.03 8.19
CA PRO A 599 -1.25 15.45 9.08
C PRO A 599 -0.92 15.60 10.57
N SER A 600 0.36 15.68 10.94
CA SER A 600 0.82 15.96 12.31
C SER A 600 0.75 17.44 12.71
N GLY A 601 0.24 18.32 11.84
CA GLY A 601 0.07 19.76 12.09
C GLY A 601 1.34 20.61 11.91
N ALA A 602 2.49 20.00 11.63
CA ALA A 602 3.73 20.71 11.35
C ALA A 602 3.70 21.35 9.95
N PRO A 603 4.40 22.47 9.71
CA PRO A 603 4.55 23.02 8.36
C PRO A 603 5.18 21.98 7.40
N SER A 604 4.59 21.80 6.22
CA SER A 604 5.10 20.86 5.22
C SER A 604 6.30 21.45 4.48
N THR A 605 7.27 20.60 4.16
CA THR A 605 8.41 20.88 3.26
C THR A 605 8.44 19.88 2.10
N ASP A 606 7.25 19.44 1.68
CA ASP A 606 7.05 18.61 0.48
C ASP A 606 7.35 19.40 -0.80
N GLU A 607 7.49 18.68 -1.92
CA GLU A 607 7.86 19.28 -3.20
C GLU A 607 6.89 20.38 -3.65
N GLU A 608 5.58 20.19 -3.42
CA GLU A 608 4.53 21.16 -3.74
C GLU A 608 4.72 22.48 -2.96
N VAL A 609 4.94 22.40 -1.65
CA VAL A 609 5.20 23.60 -0.82
C VAL A 609 6.52 24.26 -1.21
N LEU A 610 7.56 23.46 -1.45
CA LEU A 610 8.84 24.00 -1.88
C LEU A 610 8.74 24.74 -3.23
N GLN A 611 7.98 24.22 -4.19
CA GLN A 611 7.77 24.86 -5.49
C GLN A 611 7.07 26.21 -5.33
N LYS A 612 6.01 26.27 -4.51
CA LYS A 612 5.31 27.53 -4.25
C LYS A 612 6.19 28.55 -3.53
N LEU A 613 6.97 28.12 -2.54
CA LEU A 613 7.91 29.01 -1.85
C LEU A 613 9.07 29.44 -2.76
N ALA A 614 9.47 28.62 -3.73
CA ALA A 614 10.55 28.94 -4.66
C ALA A 614 10.20 30.08 -5.64
N GLU A 615 8.92 30.46 -5.77
CA GLU A 615 8.49 31.62 -6.57
C GLU A 615 9.02 32.93 -5.97
N ASP A 616 8.99 33.03 -4.64
CA ASP A 616 9.35 34.26 -3.92
C ASP A 616 10.70 34.17 -3.18
N TYR A 617 11.17 32.96 -2.86
CA TYR A 617 12.32 32.76 -1.96
C TYR A 617 13.44 31.92 -2.59
N PRO A 618 14.72 32.34 -2.48
CA PRO A 618 15.83 31.67 -3.14
C PRO A 618 16.23 30.33 -2.50
N LEU A 619 16.13 30.20 -1.17
CA LEU A 619 16.54 28.96 -0.47
C LEU A 619 15.67 27.74 -0.83
N PRO A 620 14.32 27.83 -0.87
CA PRO A 620 13.48 26.74 -1.37
C PRO A 620 13.84 26.27 -2.79
N LYS A 621 14.21 27.20 -3.68
CA LYS A 621 14.65 26.87 -5.06
C LYS A 621 15.92 26.03 -5.06
N LEU A 622 16.92 26.40 -4.25
CA LEU A 622 18.15 25.61 -4.11
C LEU A 622 17.89 24.23 -3.49
N VAL A 623 17.01 24.15 -2.50
CA VAL A 623 16.65 22.87 -1.86
C VAL A 623 15.95 21.93 -2.83
N LEU A 624 15.09 22.44 -3.72
CA LEU A 624 14.49 21.65 -4.79
C LEU A 624 15.53 21.09 -5.75
N GLU A 625 16.46 21.93 -6.21
CA GLU A 625 17.56 21.52 -7.09
C GLU A 625 18.44 20.45 -6.41
N TYR A 626 18.82 20.69 -5.15
CA TYR A 626 19.62 19.76 -4.36
C TYR A 626 18.94 18.41 -4.18
N ARG A 627 17.66 18.39 -3.75
CA ARG A 627 16.91 17.13 -3.55
C ARG A 627 16.70 16.38 -4.86
N GLY A 628 16.45 17.11 -5.95
CA GLY A 628 16.36 16.53 -7.29
C GLY A 628 17.65 15.80 -7.68
N LEU A 629 18.78 16.48 -7.59
CA LEU A 629 20.11 15.93 -7.88
C LEU A 629 20.49 14.77 -6.95
N ALA A 630 20.25 14.90 -5.65
CA ALA A 630 20.57 13.87 -4.66
C ALA A 630 19.77 12.59 -4.92
N LYS A 631 18.49 12.73 -5.27
CA LYS A 631 17.64 11.60 -5.67
C LYS A 631 18.15 10.94 -6.96
N LEU A 632 18.47 11.73 -7.99
CA LEU A 632 19.02 11.22 -9.26
C LEU A 632 20.32 10.43 -9.03
N LYS A 633 21.22 10.97 -8.19
CA LYS A 633 22.50 10.33 -7.87
C LYS A 633 22.32 8.98 -7.18
N SER A 634 21.60 8.98 -6.05
CA SER A 634 21.38 7.79 -5.22
C SER A 634 20.52 6.72 -5.91
N THR A 635 19.55 7.13 -6.73
CA THR A 635 18.62 6.21 -7.39
C THR A 635 19.21 5.60 -8.66
N TYR A 636 19.95 6.38 -9.45
CA TYR A 636 20.39 5.97 -10.78
C TYR A 636 21.91 5.90 -10.91
N THR A 637 22.63 7.03 -10.81
CA THR A 637 24.06 7.05 -11.17
C THR A 637 24.93 6.20 -10.25
N ASP A 638 24.58 6.06 -8.96
CA ASP A 638 25.28 5.19 -8.01
C ASP A 638 24.79 3.74 -8.02
N LYS A 639 23.52 3.50 -8.36
CA LYS A 639 22.86 2.20 -8.24
C LYS A 639 23.00 1.37 -9.52
N LEU A 640 22.74 1.96 -10.69
CA LEU A 640 22.74 1.25 -11.98
C LEU A 640 24.06 0.53 -12.29
N PRO A 641 25.25 1.12 -12.08
CA PRO A 641 26.51 0.42 -12.34
C PRO A 641 26.68 -0.86 -11.49
N LYS A 642 26.08 -0.89 -10.29
CA LYS A 642 26.13 -2.05 -9.39
C LYS A 642 25.11 -3.13 -9.74
N MET A 643 24.16 -2.82 -10.61
CA MET A 643 23.11 -3.73 -11.08
C MET A 643 23.47 -4.39 -12.43
N ILE A 644 24.66 -4.11 -12.95
CA ILE A 644 25.16 -4.76 -14.16
C ILE A 644 25.43 -6.23 -13.84
N HIS A 645 24.72 -7.11 -14.54
CA HIS A 645 24.84 -8.54 -14.35
C HIS A 645 26.20 -9.03 -14.90
N PRO A 646 27.02 -9.75 -14.10
CA PRO A 646 28.41 -10.04 -14.44
C PRO A 646 28.62 -10.83 -15.74
N HIS A 647 27.69 -11.72 -16.10
CA HIS A 647 27.85 -12.60 -17.27
C HIS A 647 27.35 -11.95 -18.57
N THR A 648 26.37 -11.05 -18.49
CA THR A 648 25.75 -10.44 -19.67
C THR A 648 26.30 -9.04 -19.94
N GLY A 649 26.86 -8.38 -18.91
CA GLY A 649 27.30 -6.98 -18.99
C GLY A 649 26.15 -5.99 -19.10
N ARG A 650 24.91 -6.40 -18.75
CA ARG A 650 23.68 -5.62 -18.95
C ARG A 650 22.89 -5.51 -17.66
N VAL A 651 22.00 -4.52 -17.59
CA VAL A 651 21.05 -4.38 -16.49
C VAL A 651 19.74 -5.05 -16.88
N HIS A 652 19.20 -5.85 -15.95
CA HIS A 652 17.98 -6.64 -16.14
C HIS A 652 16.92 -6.17 -15.14
N THR A 653 15.99 -5.34 -15.60
CA THR A 653 14.84 -4.92 -14.76
C THR A 653 13.83 -6.06 -14.63
N ASN A 654 12.98 -6.02 -13.61
CA ASN A 654 11.81 -6.89 -13.47
C ASN A 654 10.52 -6.09 -13.74
N TYR A 655 9.78 -6.49 -14.77
CA TYR A 655 8.48 -5.96 -15.14
C TYR A 655 7.34 -6.70 -14.44
N ALA A 656 6.64 -6.02 -13.54
CA ALA A 656 5.47 -6.57 -12.86
C ALA A 656 4.17 -6.24 -13.62
N GLN A 657 3.41 -7.27 -13.99
CA GLN A 657 2.11 -7.11 -14.66
C GLN A 657 0.97 -6.79 -13.69
N ALA A 658 0.90 -7.48 -12.55
CA ALA A 658 -0.24 -7.41 -11.64
C ALA A 658 -0.05 -6.44 -10.46
N VAL A 659 0.28 -5.17 -10.75
CA VAL A 659 0.51 -4.14 -9.72
C VAL A 659 -0.42 -2.94 -9.86
N ALA A 660 -0.46 -2.33 -11.05
CA ALA A 660 -1.31 -1.16 -11.26
C ALA A 660 -2.75 -1.61 -11.52
N VAL A 661 -3.75 -1.01 -10.86
CA VAL A 661 -5.17 -1.34 -11.15
C VAL A 661 -5.50 -1.12 -12.63
N THR A 662 -4.86 -0.16 -13.29
CA THR A 662 -5.11 0.21 -14.68
C THR A 662 -4.61 -0.79 -15.72
N GLY A 663 -3.83 -1.81 -15.37
CA GLY A 663 -3.23 -2.72 -16.37
C GLY A 663 -1.82 -2.30 -16.83
N ARG A 664 -1.32 -1.12 -16.42
CA ARG A 664 0.04 -0.68 -16.77
C ARG A 664 1.09 -1.58 -16.14
N LEU A 665 2.15 -1.85 -16.89
CA LEU A 665 3.34 -2.50 -16.37
C LEU A 665 3.99 -1.59 -15.31
N ALA A 666 4.61 -2.20 -14.31
CA ALA A 666 5.55 -1.54 -13.42
C ALA A 666 6.95 -2.13 -13.65
N SER A 667 8.01 -1.38 -13.36
CA SER A 667 9.40 -1.84 -13.46
C SER A 667 10.07 -1.67 -12.11
N ASN A 668 10.79 -2.68 -11.66
CA ASN A 668 11.51 -2.73 -10.40
C ASN A 668 12.94 -3.25 -10.59
N ASP A 669 13.83 -2.85 -9.70
CA ASP A 669 15.23 -3.29 -9.61
C ASP A 669 16.00 -3.38 -10.95
N PRO A 670 16.25 -2.23 -11.63
CA PRO A 670 15.84 -0.86 -11.27
C PRO A 670 14.47 -0.49 -11.84
N ASN A 671 13.85 0.56 -11.29
CA ASN A 671 12.64 1.14 -11.87
C ASN A 671 13.00 2.08 -13.03
N LEU A 672 12.88 1.56 -14.25
CA LEU A 672 13.19 2.29 -15.49
C LEU A 672 12.09 3.28 -15.89
N GLN A 673 10.88 3.14 -15.36
CA GLN A 673 9.75 4.02 -15.67
C GLN A 673 9.86 5.42 -15.04
N ASN A 674 10.64 5.55 -13.96
CA ASN A 674 10.75 6.80 -13.21
C ASN A 674 11.94 7.67 -13.61
N ILE A 675 12.67 7.33 -14.69
CA ILE A 675 13.81 8.12 -15.16
C ILE A 675 13.30 9.42 -15.79
N PRO A 676 13.59 10.61 -15.21
CA PRO A 676 12.96 11.86 -15.67
C PRO A 676 13.33 12.23 -17.11
N VAL A 677 12.32 12.68 -17.87
CA VAL A 677 12.46 13.05 -19.30
C VAL A 677 12.68 14.56 -19.50
N ARG A 678 12.15 15.37 -18.59
CA ARG A 678 12.01 16.83 -18.77
C ARG A 678 13.17 17.64 -18.20
N THR A 679 14.01 17.03 -17.37
CA THR A 679 15.15 17.70 -16.73
C THR A 679 16.43 17.36 -17.48
N ALA A 680 17.35 18.31 -17.59
CA ALA A 680 18.64 18.09 -18.24
C ALA A 680 19.39 16.89 -17.62
N GLU A 681 19.42 16.78 -16.29
CA GLU A 681 20.08 15.67 -15.60
C GLU A 681 19.39 14.33 -15.79
N GLY A 682 18.06 14.31 -15.92
CA GLY A 682 17.33 13.08 -16.25
C GLY A 682 17.66 12.58 -17.65
N ARG A 683 17.76 13.49 -18.62
CA ARG A 683 18.22 13.22 -19.99
C ARG A 683 19.66 12.71 -20.02
N ARG A 684 20.55 13.29 -19.24
CA ARG A 684 21.94 12.82 -19.11
C ARG A 684 22.03 11.38 -18.61
N ILE A 685 21.18 10.97 -17.67
CA ILE A 685 21.13 9.57 -17.24
C ILE A 685 20.73 8.64 -18.39
N ARG A 686 19.81 9.08 -19.26
CA ARG A 686 19.38 8.31 -20.45
C ARG A 686 20.48 8.18 -21.50
N GLU A 687 21.42 9.12 -21.57
CA GLU A 687 22.60 9.01 -22.46
C GLU A 687 23.46 7.78 -22.15
N ALA A 688 23.45 7.31 -20.89
CA ALA A 688 24.20 6.13 -20.48
C ALA A 688 23.55 4.80 -20.93
N PHE A 689 22.31 4.80 -21.39
CA PHE A 689 21.64 3.62 -21.94
C PHE A 689 21.99 3.52 -23.42
N ILE A 690 23.01 2.72 -23.73
CA ILE A 690 23.67 2.71 -25.04
C ILE A 690 23.32 1.44 -25.83
N ALA A 691 23.52 1.48 -27.14
CA ALA A 691 23.53 0.28 -27.98
C ALA A 691 24.92 -0.38 -27.96
N ALA A 692 24.95 -1.70 -28.16
CA ALA A 692 26.19 -2.42 -28.44
C ALA A 692 26.87 -1.92 -29.75
N PRO A 693 28.19 -2.13 -29.93
CA PRO A 693 28.86 -1.79 -31.19
C PRO A 693 28.19 -2.45 -32.41
N GLY A 694 28.03 -1.69 -33.50
CA GLY A 694 27.33 -2.13 -34.72
C GLY A 694 25.80 -2.22 -34.58
N HIS A 695 25.25 -1.59 -33.53
CA HIS A 695 23.82 -1.51 -33.27
C HIS A 695 23.43 -0.06 -32.95
N HIS A 696 22.13 0.21 -33.04
CA HIS A 696 21.48 1.45 -32.69
C HIS A 696 20.35 1.22 -31.68
N ILE A 697 20.07 2.23 -30.86
CA ILE A 697 18.82 2.30 -30.11
C ILE A 697 17.75 2.88 -31.04
N VAL A 698 16.63 2.16 -31.16
CA VAL A 698 15.42 2.64 -31.81
C VAL A 698 14.33 2.75 -30.76
N SER A 699 13.83 3.97 -30.56
CA SER A 699 12.70 4.26 -29.68
C SER A 699 11.46 4.46 -30.53
N ALA A 700 10.34 3.84 -30.13
CA ALA A 700 9.05 4.01 -30.77
C ALA A 700 7.98 4.35 -29.73
N ASP A 701 7.40 5.55 -29.80
CA ASP A 701 6.41 6.07 -28.85
C ASP A 701 5.06 6.33 -29.52
N TYR A 702 3.96 6.08 -28.81
CA TYR A 702 2.65 6.42 -29.33
C TYR A 702 2.31 7.90 -29.18
N SER A 703 2.15 8.58 -30.31
CA SER A 703 1.84 10.01 -30.33
C SER A 703 0.39 10.27 -29.88
N GLN A 704 0.26 10.83 -28.68
CA GLN A 704 -1.00 11.32 -28.10
C GLN A 704 -2.08 10.23 -27.95
N ILE A 705 -1.65 9.01 -27.59
CA ILE A 705 -2.53 7.83 -27.51
C ILE A 705 -3.78 8.05 -26.65
N GLU A 706 -3.66 8.71 -25.50
CA GLU A 706 -4.79 8.92 -24.60
C GLU A 706 -5.87 9.84 -25.19
N LEU A 707 -5.48 10.86 -25.96
CA LEU A 707 -6.43 11.72 -26.68
C LEU A 707 -7.15 10.95 -27.79
N ARG A 708 -6.44 10.07 -28.50
CA ARG A 708 -7.03 9.21 -29.55
C ARG A 708 -8.02 8.22 -28.95
N ILE A 709 -7.68 7.63 -27.81
CA ILE A 709 -8.58 6.76 -27.05
C ILE A 709 -9.80 7.54 -26.58
N MET A 710 -9.63 8.75 -26.04
CA MET A 710 -10.76 9.61 -25.66
C MET A 710 -11.71 9.85 -26.83
N ALA A 711 -11.19 10.14 -28.02
CA ALA A 711 -12.00 10.33 -29.22
C ALA A 711 -12.80 9.07 -29.59
N HIS A 712 -12.17 7.90 -29.52
CA HIS A 712 -12.83 6.62 -29.78
C HIS A 712 -13.92 6.29 -28.75
N ILE A 713 -13.61 6.34 -27.45
CA ILE A 713 -14.56 5.94 -26.40
C ILE A 713 -15.70 6.92 -26.21
N SER A 714 -15.48 8.21 -26.50
CA SER A 714 -16.52 9.24 -26.43
C SER A 714 -17.36 9.31 -27.70
N GLY A 715 -16.86 8.80 -28.83
CA GLY A 715 -17.51 8.93 -30.13
C GLY A 715 -17.72 10.38 -30.58
N ASP A 716 -16.96 11.34 -30.03
CA ASP A 716 -17.18 12.76 -30.30
C ASP A 716 -16.84 13.11 -31.75
N ALA A 717 -17.85 13.51 -32.52
CA ALA A 717 -17.70 13.77 -33.95
C ALA A 717 -16.66 14.86 -34.28
N ASN A 718 -16.51 15.87 -33.43
CA ASN A 718 -15.54 16.95 -33.66
C ASN A 718 -14.12 16.47 -33.38
N LEU A 719 -13.92 15.70 -32.31
CA LEU A 719 -12.61 15.15 -31.97
C LEU A 719 -12.17 14.07 -32.98
N LEU A 720 -13.08 13.18 -33.40
CA LEU A 720 -12.84 12.20 -34.45
C LEU A 720 -12.44 12.88 -35.77
N LYS A 721 -13.16 13.93 -36.17
CA LYS A 721 -12.86 14.70 -37.38
C LYS A 721 -11.49 15.39 -37.31
N ALA A 722 -11.16 16.00 -36.16
CA ALA A 722 -9.87 16.67 -35.97
C ALA A 722 -8.70 15.69 -36.17
N PHE A 723 -8.80 14.49 -35.59
CA PHE A 723 -7.78 13.47 -35.80
C PHE A 723 -7.74 12.91 -37.23
N ALA A 724 -8.90 12.67 -37.85
CA ALA A 724 -8.98 12.19 -39.24
C ALA A 724 -8.33 13.17 -40.23
N ASN A 725 -8.41 14.47 -39.95
CA ASN A 725 -7.81 15.53 -40.74
C ASN A 725 -6.33 15.81 -40.40
N GLY A 726 -5.75 15.13 -39.40
CA GLY A 726 -4.38 15.41 -38.93
C GLY A 726 -4.22 16.78 -38.27
N GLU A 727 -5.28 17.35 -37.71
CA GLU A 727 -5.26 18.66 -37.05
C GLU A 727 -4.54 18.60 -35.70
N ASP A 728 -3.83 19.68 -35.33
CA ASP A 728 -3.28 19.83 -33.97
C ASP A 728 -4.42 20.16 -32.99
N ILE A 729 -4.85 19.16 -32.22
CA ILE A 729 -5.96 19.28 -31.27
C ILE A 729 -5.71 20.34 -30.21
N HIS A 730 -4.47 20.53 -29.78
CA HIS A 730 -4.18 21.59 -28.81
C HIS A 730 -4.39 22.97 -29.43
N ARG A 731 -4.00 23.18 -30.69
CA ARG A 731 -4.30 24.43 -31.40
C ARG A 731 -5.79 24.57 -31.71
N ALA A 732 -6.47 23.51 -32.12
CA ALA A 732 -7.91 23.54 -32.39
C ALA A 732 -8.70 23.89 -31.11
N THR A 733 -8.36 23.26 -29.99
CA THR A 733 -8.95 23.56 -28.68
C THR A 733 -8.60 24.99 -28.23
N ALA A 734 -7.37 25.47 -28.45
CA ALA A 734 -7.00 26.85 -28.14
C ALA A 734 -7.80 27.86 -28.97
N ALA A 735 -7.94 27.64 -30.28
CA ALA A 735 -8.70 28.49 -31.19
C ALA A 735 -10.14 28.69 -30.67
N GLU A 736 -10.79 27.60 -30.28
CA GLU A 736 -12.13 27.63 -29.71
C GLU A 736 -12.18 28.36 -28.35
N ILE A 737 -11.29 28.01 -27.42
CA ILE A 737 -11.30 28.56 -26.06
C ILE A 737 -11.03 30.07 -26.08
N PHE A 738 -10.08 30.53 -26.90
CA PHE A 738 -9.69 31.93 -26.99
C PHE A 738 -10.47 32.73 -28.05
N GLY A 739 -11.34 32.07 -28.84
CA GLY A 739 -12.15 32.73 -29.88
C GLY A 739 -11.33 33.29 -31.03
N VAL A 740 -10.26 32.59 -31.42
CA VAL A 740 -9.35 32.98 -32.51
C VAL A 740 -9.27 31.88 -33.56
N THR A 741 -8.74 32.16 -34.75
CA THR A 741 -8.54 31.12 -35.76
C THR A 741 -7.30 30.27 -35.45
N PRO A 742 -7.25 28.98 -35.85
CA PRO A 742 -6.13 28.09 -35.51
C PRO A 742 -4.75 28.61 -35.93
N ASP A 743 -4.67 29.35 -37.02
CA ASP A 743 -3.46 29.93 -37.60
C ASP A 743 -2.84 31.04 -36.72
N VAL A 744 -3.65 31.80 -35.97
CA VAL A 744 -3.17 32.87 -35.08
C VAL A 744 -2.96 32.43 -33.63
N VAL A 745 -3.21 31.15 -33.31
CA VAL A 745 -2.98 30.60 -31.97
C VAL A 745 -1.49 30.70 -31.60
N THR A 746 -1.21 31.37 -30.48
CA THR A 746 0.16 31.52 -29.98
C THR A 746 0.66 30.25 -29.30
N SER A 747 1.98 30.10 -29.16
CA SER A 747 2.59 28.97 -28.43
C SER A 747 2.11 28.88 -26.97
N GLU A 748 1.87 30.02 -26.32
CA GLU A 748 1.31 30.08 -24.97
C GLU A 748 -0.15 29.60 -24.92
N GLN A 749 -0.99 30.06 -25.85
CA GLN A 749 -2.38 29.60 -25.94
C GLN A 749 -2.46 28.10 -26.20
N ARG A 750 -1.60 27.58 -27.09
CA ARG A 750 -1.47 26.14 -27.33
C ARG A 750 -1.05 25.39 -26.07
N ARG A 751 -0.11 25.93 -25.28
CA ARG A 751 0.32 25.36 -24.00
C ARG A 751 -0.84 25.28 -23.00
N TYR A 752 -1.62 26.35 -22.86
CA TYR A 752 -2.81 26.33 -22.00
C TYR A 752 -3.85 25.32 -22.45
N ALA A 753 -4.15 25.25 -23.76
CA ALA A 753 -5.05 24.24 -24.29
C ALA A 753 -4.54 22.82 -24.09
N LYS A 754 -3.22 22.58 -24.11
CA LYS A 754 -2.63 21.29 -23.74
C LYS A 754 -2.96 20.93 -22.29
N VAL A 755 -2.75 21.84 -21.34
CA VAL A 755 -3.11 21.65 -19.92
C VAL A 755 -4.61 21.39 -19.76
N ILE A 756 -5.46 22.09 -20.50
CA ILE A 756 -6.92 21.91 -20.48
C ILE A 756 -7.31 20.54 -21.02
N ASN A 757 -6.83 20.15 -22.21
CA ASN A 757 -7.12 18.84 -22.82
C ASN A 757 -6.78 17.71 -21.84
N PHE A 758 -5.53 17.64 -21.38
CA PHE A 758 -5.12 16.60 -20.43
C PHE A 758 -5.84 16.72 -19.09
N GLY A 759 -6.03 17.92 -18.56
CA GLY A 759 -6.73 18.13 -17.30
C GLY A 759 -8.17 17.61 -17.35
N LEU A 760 -8.93 17.95 -18.40
CA LEU A 760 -10.34 17.58 -18.53
C LEU A 760 -10.54 16.11 -18.87
N ILE A 761 -9.66 15.54 -19.69
CA ILE A 761 -9.57 14.09 -19.90
C ILE A 761 -9.43 13.37 -18.57
N TYR A 762 -8.66 13.93 -17.63
CA TYR A 762 -8.47 13.35 -16.31
C TYR A 762 -9.53 13.73 -15.25
N GLY A 763 -10.65 14.34 -15.66
CA GLY A 763 -11.71 14.75 -14.75
C GLY A 763 -11.33 15.86 -13.77
N MET A 764 -10.37 16.72 -14.15
CA MET A 764 -9.97 17.86 -13.33
C MET A 764 -11.13 18.85 -13.14
N SER A 765 -11.33 19.31 -11.91
CA SER A 765 -12.35 20.32 -11.60
C SER A 765 -11.88 21.72 -11.99
N ALA A 766 -12.83 22.67 -12.07
CA ALA A 766 -12.51 24.08 -12.29
C ALA A 766 -11.50 24.64 -11.26
N PHE A 767 -11.53 24.13 -10.01
CA PHE A 767 -10.55 24.50 -8.98
C PHE A 767 -9.15 24.02 -9.33
N GLY A 768 -9.00 22.76 -9.75
CA GLY A 768 -7.70 22.21 -10.16
C GLY A 768 -7.17 22.88 -11.41
N LEU A 769 -8.04 23.18 -12.37
CA LEU A 769 -7.66 23.84 -13.62
C LEU A 769 -7.21 25.29 -13.37
N ALA A 770 -7.92 26.02 -12.51
CA ALA A 770 -7.56 27.37 -12.07
C ALA A 770 -6.15 27.39 -11.44
N GLY A 771 -5.86 26.44 -10.56
CA GLY A 771 -4.55 26.31 -9.93
C GLY A 771 -3.42 26.04 -10.92
N ASN A 772 -3.62 25.12 -11.87
CA ASN A 772 -2.59 24.78 -12.87
C ASN A 772 -2.32 25.90 -13.89
N LEU A 773 -3.33 26.71 -14.20
CA LEU A 773 -3.22 27.80 -15.16
C LEU A 773 -2.89 29.16 -14.51
N GLY A 774 -2.99 29.27 -13.18
CA GLY A 774 -2.84 30.54 -12.47
C GLY A 774 -3.94 31.55 -12.79
N ILE A 775 -5.17 31.08 -13.04
CA ILE A 775 -6.32 31.93 -13.42
C ILE A 775 -7.44 31.87 -12.38
N GLU A 776 -8.37 32.82 -12.46
CA GLU A 776 -9.58 32.84 -11.63
C GLU A 776 -10.47 31.61 -11.87
N ARG A 777 -11.13 31.13 -10.81
CA ARG A 777 -12.01 29.94 -10.89
C ARG A 777 -13.15 30.10 -11.90
N SER A 778 -13.70 31.31 -12.03
CA SER A 778 -14.75 31.63 -13.00
C SER A 778 -14.25 31.54 -14.44
N ALA A 779 -13.02 31.97 -14.71
CA ALA A 779 -12.38 31.85 -16.01
C ALA A 779 -12.13 30.37 -16.36
N ALA A 780 -11.61 29.60 -15.40
CA ALA A 780 -11.43 28.15 -15.56
C ALA A 780 -12.75 27.44 -15.88
N GLN A 781 -13.85 27.77 -15.19
CA GLN A 781 -15.17 27.20 -15.48
C GLN A 781 -15.65 27.54 -16.90
N ASN A 782 -15.47 28.79 -17.36
CA ASN A 782 -15.81 29.19 -18.72
C ASN A 782 -15.03 28.39 -19.77
N TYR A 783 -13.74 28.12 -19.53
CA TYR A 783 -12.94 27.27 -20.43
C TYR A 783 -13.44 25.83 -20.47
N ILE A 784 -13.88 25.27 -19.34
CA ILE A 784 -14.50 23.95 -19.26
C ILE A 784 -15.80 23.92 -20.05
N ASP A 785 -16.66 24.93 -19.87
CA ASP A 785 -17.96 25.00 -20.54
C ASP A 785 -17.80 25.12 -22.06
N ARG A 786 -16.88 25.97 -22.55
CA ARG A 786 -16.54 26.08 -23.98
C ARG A 786 -15.98 24.76 -24.54
N TYR A 787 -15.13 24.09 -23.78
CA TYR A 787 -14.58 22.79 -24.17
C TYR A 787 -15.68 21.75 -24.38
N PHE A 788 -16.63 21.63 -23.44
CA PHE A 788 -17.74 20.67 -23.57
C PHE A 788 -18.80 21.08 -24.57
N GLN A 789 -18.97 22.37 -24.84
CA GLN A 789 -19.80 22.83 -25.97
C GLN A 789 -19.20 22.41 -27.32
N ARG A 790 -17.87 22.44 -27.44
CA ARG A 790 -17.15 21.99 -28.63
C ARG A 790 -17.11 20.48 -28.75
N TYR A 791 -16.92 19.76 -27.65
CA TYR A 791 -16.79 18.31 -27.59
C TYR A 791 -17.89 17.67 -26.72
N PRO A 792 -19.17 17.72 -27.16
CA PRO A 792 -20.31 17.25 -26.36
C PRO A 792 -20.26 15.73 -26.08
N GLY A 793 -19.69 14.93 -26.97
CA GLY A 793 -19.54 13.48 -26.77
C GLY A 793 -18.65 13.15 -25.58
N VAL A 794 -17.61 13.97 -25.33
CA VAL A 794 -16.74 13.82 -24.16
C VAL A 794 -17.50 14.06 -22.86
N ALA A 795 -18.34 15.10 -22.80
CA ALA A 795 -19.16 15.40 -21.63
C ALA A 795 -20.14 14.25 -21.32
N GLN A 796 -20.79 13.73 -22.37
CA GLN A 796 -21.71 12.60 -22.27
C GLN A 796 -21.00 11.34 -21.76
N TYR A 797 -19.85 10.98 -22.34
CA TYR A 797 -19.02 9.86 -21.90
C TYR A 797 -18.65 9.96 -20.41
N MET A 798 -18.21 11.14 -19.95
CA MET A 798 -17.85 11.34 -18.54
C MET A 798 -19.06 11.15 -17.61
N ALA A 799 -20.25 11.59 -18.03
CA ALA A 799 -21.48 11.41 -17.26
C ALA A 799 -21.92 9.94 -17.21
N ASP A 800 -21.94 9.26 -18.35
CA ASP A 800 -22.35 7.85 -18.46
C ASP A 800 -21.39 6.92 -17.72
N THR A 801 -20.08 7.21 -17.80
CA THR A 801 -19.06 6.42 -17.11
C THR A 801 -19.21 6.51 -15.59
N ARG A 802 -19.51 7.70 -15.04
CA ARG A 802 -19.81 7.84 -13.60
C ARG A 802 -21.04 7.04 -13.19
N THR A 803 -22.07 7.00 -14.03
CA THR A 803 -23.30 6.23 -13.77
C THR A 803 -23.02 4.73 -13.80
N LYS A 804 -22.31 4.23 -14.82
CA LYS A 804 -21.90 2.82 -14.94
C LYS A 804 -21.01 2.38 -13.76
N ALA A 805 -20.04 3.22 -13.40
CA ALA A 805 -19.15 2.96 -12.28
C ALA A 805 -19.91 2.76 -10.96
N LYS A 806 -20.92 3.59 -10.69
CA LYS A 806 -21.79 3.46 -9.51
C LYS A 806 -22.64 2.20 -9.54
N ALA A 807 -23.19 1.88 -10.72
CA ALA A 807 -24.07 0.72 -10.89
C ALA A 807 -23.32 -0.61 -10.72
N HIS A 808 -22.10 -0.72 -11.23
CA HIS A 808 -21.36 -1.99 -11.28
C HIS A 808 -20.20 -2.09 -10.28
N GLY A 809 -19.73 -0.97 -9.72
CA GLY A 809 -18.54 -0.94 -8.85
C GLY A 809 -17.20 -0.99 -9.62
N PHE A 810 -17.24 -1.06 -10.95
CA PHE A 810 -16.06 -1.05 -11.83
C PHE A 810 -16.37 -0.35 -13.16
N VAL A 811 -15.32 -0.06 -13.91
CA VAL A 811 -15.37 0.39 -15.31
C VAL A 811 -14.53 -0.55 -16.18
N GLU A 812 -14.76 -0.55 -17.50
CA GLU A 812 -14.08 -1.45 -18.43
C GLU A 812 -13.25 -0.68 -19.48
N THR A 813 -12.14 -1.26 -19.93
CA THR A 813 -11.38 -0.78 -21.10
C THR A 813 -12.08 -1.18 -22.40
N VAL A 814 -11.61 -0.65 -23.54
CA VAL A 814 -12.12 -1.03 -24.88
C VAL A 814 -12.04 -2.54 -25.13
N PHE A 815 -11.06 -3.21 -24.54
CA PHE A 815 -10.83 -4.65 -24.72
C PHE A 815 -11.52 -5.51 -23.66
N GLY A 816 -12.15 -4.88 -22.65
CA GLY A 816 -12.93 -5.58 -21.61
C GLY A 816 -12.20 -5.82 -20.29
N ARG A 817 -11.06 -5.17 -20.03
CA ARG A 817 -10.38 -5.23 -18.72
C ARG A 817 -11.24 -4.55 -17.68
N ARG A 818 -11.45 -5.16 -16.52
CA ARG A 818 -12.19 -4.56 -15.40
C ARG A 818 -11.29 -3.78 -14.46
N LEU A 819 -11.76 -2.60 -14.09
CA LEU A 819 -11.07 -1.62 -13.27
C LEU A 819 -11.96 -1.28 -12.07
N TRP A 820 -11.71 -1.93 -10.94
CA TRP A 820 -12.56 -1.83 -9.75
C TRP A 820 -12.37 -0.50 -9.01
N LEU A 821 -13.48 0.02 -8.51
CA LEU A 821 -13.57 1.31 -7.84
C LEU A 821 -14.30 1.12 -6.49
N PRO A 822 -13.66 0.51 -5.48
CA PRO A 822 -14.32 0.16 -4.22
C PRO A 822 -14.96 1.37 -3.50
N GLU A 823 -14.34 2.55 -3.63
CA GLU A 823 -14.80 3.79 -3.01
C GLU A 823 -15.91 4.52 -3.80
N ILE A 824 -16.36 4.00 -4.94
CA ILE A 824 -17.34 4.70 -5.80
C ILE A 824 -18.72 4.85 -5.13
N ASN A 825 -19.09 3.87 -4.30
CA ASN A 825 -20.35 3.82 -3.56
C ASN A 825 -20.18 4.14 -2.05
N GLY A 826 -18.96 4.49 -1.61
CA GLY A 826 -18.67 4.83 -0.21
C GLY A 826 -19.23 6.19 0.24
N ALA A 827 -19.13 6.47 1.55
CA ALA A 827 -19.68 7.68 2.18
C ALA A 827 -19.11 9.02 1.63
N ASN A 828 -19.90 10.09 1.77
CA ASN A 828 -19.70 11.41 1.15
C ASN A 828 -18.32 12.04 1.43
N GLY A 829 -17.68 12.59 0.39
CA GLY A 829 -16.52 13.47 0.54
C GLY A 829 -15.48 13.40 -0.59
N PRO A 830 -14.21 13.78 -0.31
CA PRO A 830 -13.09 13.76 -1.26
C PRO A 830 -12.77 12.37 -1.83
N ARG A 831 -13.04 11.29 -1.08
CA ARG A 831 -12.79 9.90 -1.53
C ARG A 831 -13.69 9.52 -2.71
N ARG A 832 -14.99 9.80 -2.62
CA ARG A 832 -15.93 9.59 -3.74
C ARG A 832 -15.56 10.42 -4.97
N GLN A 833 -15.18 11.69 -4.78
CA GLN A 833 -14.71 12.54 -5.90
C GLN A 833 -13.41 12.01 -6.51
N GLY A 834 -12.54 11.38 -5.70
CA GLY A 834 -11.38 10.64 -6.18
C GLY A 834 -11.77 9.44 -7.04
N ALA A 835 -12.70 8.62 -6.56
CA ALA A 835 -13.21 7.45 -7.29
C ALA A 835 -13.94 7.83 -8.59
N GLU A 836 -14.74 8.89 -8.60
CA GLU A 836 -15.41 9.39 -9.81
C GLU A 836 -14.41 9.89 -10.86
N ARG A 837 -13.30 10.50 -10.45
CA ARG A 837 -12.19 10.86 -11.35
C ARG A 837 -11.47 9.62 -11.87
N ALA A 838 -11.17 8.66 -10.98
CA ALA A 838 -10.56 7.40 -11.37
C ALA A 838 -11.44 6.62 -12.36
N ALA A 839 -12.77 6.66 -12.21
CA ALA A 839 -13.71 6.02 -13.12
C ALA A 839 -13.60 6.51 -14.56
N ILE A 840 -13.33 7.81 -14.75
CA ILE A 840 -13.20 8.42 -16.07
C ILE A 840 -11.82 8.10 -16.66
N ASN A 841 -10.78 8.13 -15.81
CA ASN A 841 -9.38 8.07 -16.24
C ASN A 841 -8.91 6.64 -16.51
N ALA A 842 -9.35 5.70 -15.68
CA ALA A 842 -8.87 4.33 -15.70
C ALA A 842 -9.17 3.62 -17.04
N PRO A 843 -10.35 3.76 -17.68
CA PRO A 843 -10.60 3.17 -19.01
C PRO A 843 -9.61 3.65 -20.08
N MET A 844 -9.24 4.94 -20.06
CA MET A 844 -8.28 5.48 -21.03
C MET A 844 -6.87 4.98 -20.79
N GLN A 845 -6.40 5.07 -19.54
CA GLN A 845 -5.06 4.60 -19.18
C GLN A 845 -4.91 3.09 -19.35
N GLY A 846 -5.97 2.33 -19.05
CA GLY A 846 -5.98 0.89 -19.23
C GLY A 846 -6.07 0.47 -20.69
N THR A 847 -6.84 1.20 -21.52
CA THR A 847 -6.84 0.95 -22.97
C THR A 847 -5.46 1.25 -23.58
N ALA A 848 -4.77 2.30 -23.14
CA ALA A 848 -3.39 2.58 -23.56
C ALA A 848 -2.44 1.44 -23.13
N ALA A 849 -2.59 0.94 -21.90
CA ALA A 849 -1.83 -0.20 -21.40
C ALA A 849 -2.10 -1.48 -22.22
N ASP A 850 -3.35 -1.73 -22.61
CA ASP A 850 -3.71 -2.87 -23.45
C ASP A 850 -3.10 -2.73 -24.86
N LEU A 851 -3.10 -1.52 -25.44
CA LEU A 851 -2.52 -1.24 -26.76
C LEU A 851 -0.99 -1.41 -26.80
N ILE A 852 -0.26 -0.93 -25.79
CA ILE A 852 1.19 -1.12 -25.74
C ILE A 852 1.55 -2.60 -25.54
N LYS A 853 0.76 -3.33 -24.75
CA LYS A 853 0.90 -4.78 -24.58
C LYS A 853 0.66 -5.55 -25.89
N LEU A 854 -0.38 -5.18 -26.65
CA LEU A 854 -0.63 -5.75 -27.97
C LEU A 854 0.51 -5.43 -28.96
N ALA A 855 1.07 -4.21 -28.91
CA ALA A 855 2.24 -3.83 -29.68
C ALA A 855 3.48 -4.68 -29.33
N MET A 856 3.73 -4.91 -28.04
CA MET A 856 4.82 -5.79 -27.60
C MET A 856 4.69 -7.19 -28.21
N ILE A 857 3.49 -7.78 -28.16
CA ILE A 857 3.21 -9.09 -28.76
C ILE A 857 3.43 -9.07 -30.27
N ALA A 858 2.86 -8.08 -30.97
CA ALA A 858 2.95 -7.98 -32.42
C ALA A 858 4.40 -7.83 -32.90
N VAL A 859 5.16 -6.95 -32.23
CA VAL A 859 6.57 -6.71 -32.54
C VAL A 859 7.40 -7.96 -32.23
N GLN A 860 7.24 -8.58 -31.06
CA GLN A 860 8.02 -9.77 -30.70
C GLN A 860 7.74 -10.96 -31.65
N ASN A 861 6.47 -11.18 -32.01
CA ASN A 861 6.11 -12.21 -32.99
C ASN A 861 6.73 -11.94 -34.37
N TRP A 862 6.77 -10.67 -34.79
CA TRP A 862 7.42 -10.29 -36.04
C TRP A 862 8.93 -10.55 -35.99
N LEU A 863 9.62 -10.12 -34.94
CA LEU A 863 11.06 -10.37 -34.76
C LEU A 863 11.39 -11.86 -34.86
N GLU A 864 10.59 -12.72 -34.22
CA GLU A 864 10.83 -14.17 -34.21
C GLU A 864 10.49 -14.86 -35.52
N SER A 865 9.34 -14.54 -36.11
CA SER A 865 8.91 -15.15 -37.39
C SER A 865 9.82 -14.77 -38.56
N THR A 866 10.44 -13.59 -38.49
CA THR A 866 11.42 -13.13 -39.49
C THR A 866 12.87 -13.44 -39.11
N GLN A 867 13.11 -14.02 -37.93
CA GLN A 867 14.42 -14.41 -37.41
C GLN A 867 15.43 -13.24 -37.33
N LEU A 868 14.94 -12.05 -37.00
CA LEU A 868 15.78 -10.86 -36.83
C LEU A 868 16.64 -10.97 -35.57
N GLN A 869 17.81 -10.34 -35.61
CA GLN A 869 18.73 -10.22 -34.47
C GLN A 869 18.39 -9.05 -33.56
N THR A 870 17.54 -8.13 -34.02
CA THR A 870 16.95 -7.04 -33.25
C THR A 870 16.31 -7.53 -31.95
N ARG A 871 16.53 -6.80 -30.84
CA ARG A 871 16.01 -7.14 -29.51
C ARG A 871 15.14 -6.03 -28.96
N MET A 872 13.97 -6.39 -28.43
CA MET A 872 13.22 -5.49 -27.56
C MET A 872 13.87 -5.50 -26.17
N ILE A 873 14.29 -4.34 -25.68
CA ILE A 873 15.11 -4.21 -24.47
C ILE A 873 14.41 -3.47 -23.33
N MET A 874 13.48 -2.57 -23.64
CA MET A 874 12.71 -1.85 -22.63
C MET A 874 11.29 -1.52 -23.12
N GLN A 875 10.37 -1.46 -22.15
CA GLN A 875 9.07 -0.83 -22.25
C GLN A 875 9.01 0.27 -21.18
N VAL A 876 8.71 1.51 -21.58
CA VAL A 876 8.61 2.66 -20.67
C VAL A 876 7.41 3.52 -21.07
N HIS A 877 6.44 3.71 -20.17
CA HIS A 877 5.20 4.46 -20.48
C HIS A 877 4.46 3.92 -21.70
N ASP A 878 4.44 4.66 -22.81
CA ASP A 878 3.80 4.29 -24.09
C ASP A 878 4.85 4.00 -25.19
N GLU A 879 6.12 3.84 -24.78
CA GLU A 879 7.32 3.69 -25.62
C GLU A 879 7.86 2.24 -25.57
N LEU A 880 8.25 1.73 -26.74
CA LEU A 880 9.06 0.52 -26.92
C LEU A 880 10.47 0.91 -27.35
N VAL A 881 11.48 0.35 -26.68
CA VAL A 881 12.89 0.57 -27.01
C VAL A 881 13.52 -0.72 -27.48
N LEU A 882 14.13 -0.67 -28.65
CA LEU A 882 14.79 -1.79 -29.31
C LEU A 882 16.28 -1.50 -29.51
N GLU A 883 17.10 -2.54 -29.42
CA GLU A 883 18.49 -2.56 -29.86
C GLU A 883 18.56 -3.26 -31.22
N VAL A 884 18.98 -2.53 -32.25
CA VAL A 884 18.83 -2.90 -33.67
C VAL A 884 20.18 -2.93 -34.36
N PRO A 885 20.61 -4.05 -34.96
CA PRO A 885 21.84 -4.10 -35.75
C PRO A 885 21.77 -3.21 -36.99
N ASP A 886 22.91 -2.69 -37.43
CA ASP A 886 22.99 -1.80 -38.61
C ASP A 886 22.34 -2.39 -39.86
N SER A 887 22.46 -3.71 -40.05
CA SER A 887 21.88 -4.43 -41.20
C SER A 887 20.35 -4.49 -41.21
N GLU A 888 19.71 -4.31 -40.06
CA GLU A 888 18.25 -4.43 -39.88
C GLU A 888 17.58 -3.05 -39.68
N LEU A 889 18.37 -1.99 -39.52
CA LEU A 889 17.90 -0.66 -39.10
C LEU A 889 16.79 -0.09 -39.98
N GLU A 890 16.96 -0.07 -41.30
CA GLU A 890 15.96 0.49 -42.22
C GLU A 890 14.66 -0.33 -42.25
N LEU A 891 14.76 -1.65 -42.07
CA LEU A 891 13.59 -2.52 -41.97
C LEU A 891 12.82 -2.22 -40.68
N VAL A 892 13.51 -2.16 -39.54
CA VAL A 892 12.89 -1.87 -38.23
C VAL A 892 12.29 -0.48 -38.21
N ARG A 893 13.02 0.53 -38.71
CA ARG A 893 12.54 1.91 -38.82
C ARG A 893 11.21 2.02 -39.55
N THR A 894 11.02 1.22 -40.59
CA THR A 894 9.79 1.23 -41.40
C THR A 894 8.68 0.40 -40.75
N ARG A 895 9.00 -0.83 -40.32
CA ARG A 895 7.98 -1.81 -39.89
C ARG A 895 7.51 -1.64 -38.46
N LEU A 896 8.37 -1.18 -37.55
CA LEU A 896 8.02 -0.99 -36.14
C LEU A 896 6.81 -0.06 -35.94
N PRO A 897 6.79 1.18 -36.48
CA PRO A 897 5.65 2.07 -36.29
C PRO A 897 4.38 1.54 -36.97
N GLU A 898 4.51 0.86 -38.13
CA GLU A 898 3.38 0.20 -38.80
C GLU A 898 2.77 -0.90 -37.93
N LEU A 899 3.59 -1.74 -37.30
CA LEU A 899 3.10 -2.80 -36.41
C LEU A 899 2.36 -2.22 -35.22
N MET A 900 2.96 -1.22 -34.56
CA MET A 900 2.34 -0.54 -33.41
C MET A 900 1.02 0.14 -33.80
N ALA A 901 0.97 0.85 -34.91
CA ALA A 901 -0.25 1.54 -35.35
C ALA A 901 -1.41 0.59 -35.71
N ASN A 902 -1.13 -0.66 -36.05
CA ASN A 902 -2.12 -1.61 -36.58
C ASN A 902 -2.54 -2.71 -35.58
N VAL A 903 -2.14 -2.63 -34.31
CA VAL A 903 -2.49 -3.68 -33.33
C VAL A 903 -3.96 -3.72 -32.94
N ALA A 904 -4.68 -2.63 -33.16
CA ALA A 904 -6.11 -2.54 -32.91
C ALA A 904 -6.79 -1.60 -33.90
N LYS A 905 -8.07 -1.84 -34.14
CA LYS A 905 -8.90 -0.97 -34.97
C LYS A 905 -9.71 -0.04 -34.06
N LEU A 906 -9.29 1.22 -33.98
CA LEU A 906 -10.05 2.30 -33.35
C LEU A 906 -10.69 3.19 -34.42
N ASP A 907 -11.65 4.02 -34.04
CA ASP A 907 -12.25 5.01 -34.96
C ASP A 907 -11.28 6.13 -35.37
N VAL A 908 -10.14 6.22 -34.65
CA VAL A 908 -9.04 7.14 -34.92
C VAL A 908 -7.77 6.32 -35.21
N PRO A 909 -6.99 6.65 -36.26
CA PRO A 909 -5.74 5.95 -36.51
C PRO A 909 -4.79 6.11 -35.33
N LEU A 910 -4.17 5.01 -34.88
CA LEU A 910 -3.02 5.08 -33.98
C LEU A 910 -1.81 5.54 -34.77
N ILE A 911 -0.93 6.32 -34.14
CA ILE A 911 0.32 6.79 -34.74
C ILE A 911 1.43 6.50 -33.73
N ALA A 912 2.47 5.84 -34.22
CA ALA A 912 3.72 5.67 -33.50
C ALA A 912 4.82 6.42 -34.25
N GLU A 913 5.63 7.17 -33.52
CA GLU A 913 6.79 7.89 -34.04
C GLU A 913 8.06 7.13 -33.64
N THR A 914 9.05 7.10 -34.54
CA THR A 914 10.33 6.46 -34.26
C THR A 914 11.47 7.47 -34.26
N GLY A 915 12.35 7.34 -33.27
CA GLY A 915 13.64 8.02 -33.24
C GLY A 915 14.79 7.01 -33.12
N ILE A 916 15.97 7.41 -33.59
CA ILE A 916 17.13 6.54 -33.75
C ILE A 916 18.34 7.26 -33.18
N GLY A 917 19.11 6.57 -32.34
CA GLY A 917 20.28 7.12 -31.68
C GLY A 917 21.32 6.07 -31.34
N ALA A 918 22.47 6.53 -30.89
CA ALA A 918 23.49 5.66 -30.27
C ALA A 918 23.16 5.31 -28.81
N ASN A 919 22.28 6.09 -28.20
CA ASN A 919 21.79 5.92 -26.83
C ASN A 919 20.30 6.29 -26.76
N TRP A 920 19.68 6.00 -25.62
CA TRP A 920 18.26 6.19 -25.41
C TRP A 920 17.84 7.67 -25.52
N GLU A 921 18.62 8.61 -24.96
CA GLU A 921 18.29 10.04 -25.07
C GLU A 921 18.34 10.56 -26.52
N ALA A 922 19.27 10.07 -27.34
CA ALA A 922 19.37 10.48 -28.73
C ALA A 922 18.28 9.86 -29.62
N ALA A 923 17.75 8.70 -29.21
CA ALA A 923 16.65 8.03 -29.90
C ALA A 923 15.27 8.55 -29.47
N HIS A 924 15.14 9.05 -28.24
CA HIS A 924 13.93 9.66 -27.68
C HIS A 924 13.80 11.12 -28.13
#